data_AF-A0A926IT88-F1
#
_entry.id   AF-A0A926IT88-F1
#
_cell.length_a   1.000
_cell.length_b   1.000
_cell.length_c   1.000
_cell.angle_alpha   90.00
_cell.angle_beta   90.00
_cell.angle_gamma   90.00
#
_symmetry.space_group_name_H-M   'P 1'
#
loop_
_entity.id
_entity.type
_entity.pdbx_description
1 polymer ?
#
loop_
_entity_poly.entity_id
_entity_poly.type
_entity_poly.pdbx_seq_one_letter_code
_entity_poly.pdbx_strand_id
1 'polypeptide(L)'
;MKKLISLFLCILMALSVAAPAFAATTDLTEEEMNGLTTPVSNVPSTEGFMVNGVNTMIADTPAKYIFKPASSDTKSYILLKNVNAGENDGYFVMVQDGGLRADTADSAIAKLKKVYPGTSSDGTTQAPTVVFDKDDKKSIAYYLNTSDYIDAQFPVMKDYINDHTWYTEGTRGNEIKPYKTNAKIALPSVTEYKANVDRIGVNSVAKGQSSAFSPVHFMLRTAHPGWIDSKHTSSKYTTKAVWLAKNNTDGTLQMQNGVAVFYWQTVERPCFYLSKDFFRNVKLDMSLLTTADSEAAKIIKEIAAEEGGIATLKNAGYTESGLAELGIAVGNVKITSAAISGSGKCGETITANVVTEGTADKTEYEWCGVKADGTKVLLTDDKTSKTYTIKFADLDYAKITCLVNVYSGTTLSQSAYANEITLETKPTFEKAPLTTGTSNWNSTAVTNAVATTDGKYDFVVDGKEYILLKSVNAGENDGQFVTLASSFRDESINWYTNYNEEIGFIYDPKDEKSIAYKLNTKQYFDKVVPAKMADYVITHRWWNEAFGSSNTGYQSQEAYATESKLALLSYTEYVANAERIGYSDFGRNALLRTPQYDWNCPRLGNPRVLMISNTEQKITCLNPTSGKLANYGGWHYKTVGFYLNPDFFANVKVDFTLANTEVVTILREKLADKTVDDLRKIGYSLTEIKELFPDKVANLGKIAMIDFSKDGNNVKFTCVNLSDGSITFKPVAAVYASDAMVCSNIGEEITLASDASKDVNVTLDVGTSTPDTLKAFAWNVATLTPFAPCKTVNYAALAPET
;
A
#
# COMPACT_ATOMS: atom_id res chain seq x y z
N MET A 1 63.69 31.08 33.10
CA MET A 1 62.29 30.90 32.64
C MET A 1 61.94 31.66 31.37
N LYS A 2 62.24 32.96 31.22
CA LYS A 2 61.91 33.72 29.98
C LYS A 2 62.56 33.20 28.68
N LYS A 3 63.77 32.64 28.76
CA LYS A 3 64.46 32.03 27.58
C LYS A 3 63.89 30.67 27.17
N LEU A 4 63.26 29.92 28.09
CA LEU A 4 62.62 28.63 27.76
C LEU A 4 61.27 28.85 27.07
N ILE A 5 60.49 29.84 27.52
CA ILE A 5 59.19 30.20 26.92
C ILE A 5 59.38 30.81 25.53
N SER A 6 60.41 31.62 25.32
CA SER A 6 60.72 32.15 23.98
C SER A 6 61.17 31.08 23.00
N LEU A 7 61.91 30.06 23.47
CA LEU A 7 62.29 28.91 22.64
C LEU A 7 61.09 28.00 22.35
N PHE A 8 60.19 27.81 23.31
CA PHE A 8 58.95 27.05 23.12
C PHE A 8 57.97 27.77 22.18
N LEU A 9 57.85 29.11 22.25
CA LEU A 9 57.07 29.90 21.28
C LEU A 9 57.71 29.93 19.90
N CYS A 10 59.04 29.94 19.78
CA CYS A 10 59.72 29.84 18.48
C CYS A 10 59.60 28.43 17.87
N ILE A 11 59.56 27.37 18.68
CA ILE A 11 59.32 25.99 18.21
C ILE A 11 57.85 25.80 17.84
N LEU A 12 56.88 26.38 18.57
CA LEU A 12 55.47 26.38 18.17
C LEU A 12 55.19 27.23 16.92
N MET A 13 55.87 28.37 16.75
CA MET A 13 55.78 29.17 15.52
C MET A 13 56.52 28.55 14.33
N ALA A 14 57.56 27.72 14.57
CA ALA A 14 58.20 26.92 13.53
C ALA A 14 57.41 25.65 13.17
N LEU A 15 56.49 25.20 14.03
CA LEU A 15 55.55 24.10 13.76
C LEU A 15 54.21 24.58 13.17
N SER A 16 53.97 25.89 13.07
CA SER A 16 52.71 26.45 12.56
C SER A 16 52.83 27.18 11.22
N VAL A 17 53.96 27.07 10.50
CA VAL A 17 54.11 27.69 9.17
C VAL A 17 54.83 26.75 8.22
N ALA A 18 54.11 25.72 7.81
CA ALA A 18 54.08 25.21 6.45
C ALA A 18 52.96 24.16 6.43
N ALA A 19 51.74 24.57 6.10
CA ALA A 19 50.93 23.66 5.32
C ALA A 19 51.81 23.32 4.10
N PRO A 20 52.22 22.06 3.89
CA PRO A 20 52.95 21.74 2.70
C PRO A 20 52.08 22.22 1.53
N ALA A 21 52.67 23.04 0.67
CA ALA A 21 52.09 23.35 -0.62
C ALA A 21 52.03 22.05 -1.44
N PHE A 22 51.07 21.19 -1.14
CA PHE A 22 50.71 20.06 -1.98
C PHE A 22 49.67 20.57 -2.95
N ALA A 23 50.20 21.23 -3.97
CA ALA A 23 49.51 21.82 -5.10
C ALA A 23 49.99 21.09 -6.37
N ALA A 24 49.76 19.78 -6.37
CA ALA A 24 49.94 18.90 -7.52
C ALA A 24 48.94 17.75 -7.36
N THR A 25 48.14 17.48 -8.38
CA THR A 25 47.39 16.22 -8.43
C THR A 25 48.31 15.05 -8.14
N THR A 26 47.89 14.17 -7.24
CA THR A 26 48.68 12.99 -6.87
C THR A 26 48.02 11.74 -7.43
N ASP A 27 48.71 11.03 -8.31
CA ASP A 27 48.29 9.71 -8.80
C ASP A 27 48.02 8.78 -7.60
N LEU A 28 46.92 8.05 -7.64
CA LEU A 28 46.58 7.05 -6.64
C LEU A 28 47.31 5.74 -6.93
N THR A 29 47.82 5.11 -5.89
CA THR A 29 48.25 3.71 -5.95
C THR A 29 47.04 2.76 -5.98
N GLU A 30 47.23 1.52 -6.45
CA GLU A 30 46.16 0.50 -6.41
C GLU A 30 45.66 0.19 -5.00
N GLU A 31 46.56 0.24 -4.02
CA GLU A 31 46.20 0.07 -2.60
C GLU A 31 45.33 1.23 -2.12
N GLU A 32 45.69 2.48 -2.42
CA GLU A 32 44.88 3.64 -2.06
C GLU A 32 43.51 3.61 -2.74
N MET A 33 43.44 3.27 -4.03
CA MET A 33 42.17 3.18 -4.77
C MET A 33 41.20 2.18 -4.14
N ASN A 34 41.70 1.00 -3.77
CA ASN A 34 40.90 -0.08 -3.20
C ASN A 34 40.61 0.11 -1.70
N GLY A 35 41.44 0.90 -1.00
CA GLY A 35 41.27 1.21 0.42
C GLY A 35 40.23 2.29 0.72
N LEU A 36 39.72 2.99 -0.29
CA LEU A 36 38.65 3.97 -0.14
C LEU A 36 37.31 3.30 0.20
N THR A 37 36.50 3.96 1.02
CA THR A 37 35.16 3.49 1.39
C THR A 37 34.26 3.29 0.16
N THR A 38 34.41 4.17 -0.83
CA THR A 38 33.88 4.01 -2.19
C THR A 38 35.06 3.99 -3.16
N PRO A 39 35.52 2.79 -3.58
CA PRO A 39 36.67 2.66 -4.46
C PRO A 39 36.51 3.45 -5.75
N VAL A 40 37.60 4.07 -6.20
CA VAL A 40 37.69 4.75 -7.49
C VAL A 40 38.52 3.92 -8.45
N SER A 41 38.12 3.87 -9.72
CA SER A 41 38.81 3.10 -10.75
C SER A 41 38.73 3.79 -12.10
N ASN A 42 39.46 3.29 -13.10
CA ASN A 42 39.34 3.78 -14.47
C ASN A 42 37.92 3.60 -15.03
N VAL A 43 37.40 4.62 -15.71
CA VAL A 43 36.09 4.54 -16.38
C VAL A 43 36.25 3.85 -17.75
N PRO A 44 35.43 2.82 -18.08
CA PRO A 44 35.54 2.06 -19.34
C PRO A 44 35.08 2.86 -20.58
N SER A 45 35.48 2.42 -21.79
CA SER A 45 35.32 3.16 -23.06
C SER A 45 34.41 2.50 -24.13
N THR A 46 33.61 1.48 -23.81
CA THR A 46 32.89 0.70 -24.84
C THR A 46 31.48 1.21 -25.16
N GLU A 47 31.06 1.03 -26.42
CA GLU A 47 29.67 1.20 -26.89
C GLU A 47 28.72 0.34 -26.04
N GLY A 48 27.72 0.98 -25.46
CA GLY A 48 26.72 0.33 -24.59
C GLY A 48 26.77 0.72 -23.10
N PHE A 49 27.69 1.59 -22.68
CA PHE A 49 27.77 1.98 -21.26
C PHE A 49 26.75 3.06 -20.86
N MET A 50 25.64 2.60 -20.28
CA MET A 50 25.20 3.16 -19.00
C MET A 50 26.31 2.85 -17.99
N VAL A 51 26.73 3.80 -17.14
CA VAL A 51 27.64 3.48 -16.03
C VAL A 51 27.00 2.32 -15.26
N ASN A 52 27.65 1.15 -15.20
CA ASN A 52 27.10 -0.04 -14.54
C ASN A 52 26.49 0.34 -13.17
N GLY A 53 25.17 0.28 -13.05
CA GLY A 53 24.40 0.67 -11.85
C GLY A 53 23.70 2.04 -11.89
N VAL A 54 23.77 2.81 -12.98
CA VAL A 54 23.06 4.09 -13.17
C VAL A 54 21.99 3.90 -14.26
N ASN A 55 20.99 3.06 -13.98
CA ASN A 55 19.83 2.85 -14.86
C ASN A 55 18.63 3.74 -14.46
N THR A 56 18.75 4.49 -13.37
CA THR A 56 17.66 5.22 -12.72
C THR A 56 18.11 6.62 -12.29
N MET A 57 18.37 7.49 -13.27
CA MET A 57 18.44 8.92 -12.98
C MET A 57 17.05 9.44 -12.62
N ILE A 58 16.97 10.51 -11.85
CA ILE A 58 15.71 11.14 -11.48
C ILE A 58 15.55 12.48 -12.20
N ALA A 59 14.33 12.75 -12.63
CA ALA A 59 13.96 13.99 -13.30
C ALA A 59 14.18 15.20 -12.37
N ASP A 60 13.54 15.17 -11.21
CA ASP A 60 13.56 16.25 -10.22
C ASP A 60 14.24 15.81 -8.92
N THR A 61 15.02 16.72 -8.33
CA THR A 61 15.61 16.54 -7.00
C THR A 61 14.49 16.45 -5.97
N PRO A 62 14.44 15.40 -5.13
CA PRO A 62 13.43 15.27 -4.08
C PRO A 62 13.54 16.43 -3.08
N ALA A 63 12.41 17.07 -2.77
CA ALA A 63 12.36 18.26 -1.92
C ALA A 63 13.02 18.05 -0.54
N LYS A 64 12.95 16.84 0.03
CA LYS A 64 13.56 16.49 1.32
C LYS A 64 15.09 16.66 1.40
N TYR A 65 15.79 16.72 0.26
CA TYR A 65 17.23 16.93 0.21
C TYR A 65 17.63 18.39 -0.05
N ILE A 66 16.65 19.27 -0.33
CA ILE A 66 16.91 20.65 -0.74
C ILE A 66 16.89 21.56 0.48
N PHE A 67 17.83 22.50 0.53
CA PHE A 67 17.84 23.59 1.50
C PHE A 67 18.31 24.89 0.85
N LYS A 68 18.06 26.01 1.54
CA LYS A 68 18.42 27.36 1.09
C LYS A 68 18.65 28.26 2.30
N PRO A 69 19.65 29.17 2.29
CA PRO A 69 19.75 30.23 3.30
C PRO A 69 18.52 31.14 3.27
N ALA A 70 18.02 31.57 4.43
CA ALA A 70 16.89 32.53 4.51
C ALA A 70 17.28 33.97 4.12
N SER A 71 18.53 34.21 3.73
CA SER A 71 19.11 35.51 3.43
C SER A 71 19.08 35.83 1.92
N SER A 72 19.90 36.77 1.48
CA SER A 72 19.92 37.29 0.10
C SER A 72 20.49 36.32 -0.95
N ASP A 73 21.05 35.16 -0.56
CA ASP A 73 21.48 34.16 -1.54
C ASP A 73 20.27 33.48 -2.15
N THR A 74 20.06 33.68 -3.45
CA THR A 74 18.88 33.19 -4.15
C THR A 74 18.96 31.71 -4.50
N LYS A 75 20.16 31.10 -4.40
CA LYS A 75 20.43 29.72 -4.78
C LYS A 75 19.81 28.71 -3.82
N SER A 76 19.46 27.55 -4.37
CA SER A 76 19.08 26.37 -3.60
C SER A 76 20.20 25.32 -3.69
N TYR A 77 20.29 24.47 -2.68
CA TYR A 77 21.37 23.49 -2.52
C TYR A 77 20.81 22.11 -2.19
N ILE A 78 21.52 21.06 -2.59
CA ILE A 78 21.21 19.66 -2.26
C ILE A 78 22.17 19.17 -1.19
N LEU A 79 21.64 18.51 -0.16
CA LEU A 79 22.43 17.74 0.78
C LEU A 79 22.66 16.32 0.25
N LEU A 80 23.91 16.00 -0.05
CA LEU A 80 24.34 14.72 -0.62
C LEU A 80 24.82 13.75 0.48
N LYS A 81 24.94 12.48 0.13
CA LYS A 81 25.65 11.46 0.93
C LYS A 81 27.14 11.71 0.77
N ASN A 82 27.87 11.80 1.87
CA ASN A 82 29.33 11.88 1.87
C ASN A 82 29.94 10.69 1.11
N VAL A 83 31.01 10.95 0.37
CA VAL A 83 31.73 9.93 -0.42
C VAL A 83 33.21 10.12 -0.16
N ASN A 84 33.87 9.09 0.39
CA ASN A 84 35.29 9.12 0.75
C ASN A 84 35.68 10.30 1.66
N ALA A 85 34.77 10.67 2.56
CA ALA A 85 34.94 11.76 3.53
C ALA A 85 34.61 11.27 4.95
N GLY A 86 35.37 11.76 5.94
CA GLY A 86 35.15 11.50 7.36
C GLY A 86 34.19 12.50 8.00
N GLU A 87 33.91 12.31 9.30
CA GLU A 87 33.01 13.19 10.06
C GLU A 87 33.49 14.66 10.10
N ASN A 88 34.81 14.86 10.09
CA ASN A 88 35.42 16.19 10.15
C ASN A 88 35.39 16.95 8.82
N ASP A 89 35.11 16.29 7.69
CA ASP A 89 34.98 16.96 6.40
C ASP A 89 33.70 17.81 6.34
N GLY A 90 32.67 17.48 7.13
CA GLY A 90 31.39 18.15 7.15
C GLY A 90 30.37 17.52 6.21
N TYR A 91 29.46 18.33 5.68
CA TYR A 91 28.32 17.88 4.89
C TYR A 91 28.57 18.09 3.40
N PHE A 92 28.42 17.04 2.58
CA PHE A 92 28.55 17.15 1.14
C PHE A 92 27.36 17.88 0.52
N VAL A 93 27.61 19.00 -0.17
CA VAL A 93 26.60 19.89 -0.73
C VAL A 93 26.84 20.11 -2.22
N MET A 94 25.77 20.22 -3.00
CA MET A 94 25.82 20.59 -4.42
C MET A 94 24.79 21.68 -4.73
N VAL A 95 25.15 22.62 -5.61
CA VAL A 95 24.20 23.65 -6.08
C VAL A 95 23.06 22.99 -6.86
N GLN A 96 21.82 23.36 -6.52
CA GLN A 96 20.59 22.92 -7.20
C GLN A 96 20.16 23.95 -8.25
N ASP A 97 19.56 25.05 -7.82
CA ASP A 97 19.17 26.16 -8.68
C ASP A 97 20.16 27.31 -8.50
N GLY A 98 20.60 27.89 -9.63
CA GLY A 98 21.65 28.90 -9.66
C GLY A 98 23.04 28.40 -10.05
N GLY A 99 23.15 27.17 -10.58
CA GLY A 99 24.32 26.76 -11.36
C GLY A 99 24.48 27.68 -12.58
N LEU A 100 25.73 27.93 -12.98
CA LEU A 100 26.03 28.89 -14.06
C LEU A 100 26.21 28.18 -15.39
N ARG A 101 25.69 28.78 -16.46
CA ARG A 101 25.95 28.30 -17.81
C ARG A 101 27.33 28.73 -18.28
N ALA A 102 27.94 27.90 -19.09
CA ALA A 102 29.24 28.13 -19.73
C ALA A 102 29.35 29.42 -20.57
N ASP A 103 28.23 30.01 -20.98
CA ASP A 103 28.15 31.27 -21.72
C ASP A 103 27.93 32.50 -20.81
N THR A 104 27.69 32.30 -19.52
CA THR A 104 27.58 33.38 -18.54
C THR A 104 28.98 33.85 -18.15
N ALA A 105 29.23 35.16 -18.22
CA ALA A 105 30.56 35.75 -18.00
C ALA A 105 31.17 35.43 -16.61
N ASP A 106 30.31 35.20 -15.61
CA ASP A 106 30.71 34.89 -14.24
C ASP A 106 31.07 33.41 -14.03
N SER A 107 30.74 32.52 -14.98
CA SER A 107 31.07 31.09 -14.88
C SER A 107 32.57 30.86 -14.96
N ALA A 108 33.05 29.87 -14.20
CA ALA A 108 34.43 29.42 -14.26
C ALA A 108 34.77 28.91 -15.68
N ILE A 109 33.81 28.26 -16.34
CA ILE A 109 33.92 27.81 -17.73
C ILE A 109 34.12 28.97 -18.71
N ALA A 110 33.34 30.05 -18.63
CA ALA A 110 33.49 31.19 -19.54
C ALA A 110 34.85 31.87 -19.38
N LYS A 111 35.33 31.99 -18.14
CA LYS A 111 36.67 32.52 -17.82
C LYS A 111 37.76 31.62 -18.39
N LEU A 112 37.66 30.29 -18.20
CA LEU A 112 38.58 29.31 -18.76
C LEU A 112 38.60 29.39 -20.29
N LYS A 113 37.43 29.42 -20.94
CA LYS A 113 37.25 29.50 -22.40
C LYS A 113 37.93 30.73 -23.00
N LYS A 114 37.84 31.87 -22.32
CA LYS A 114 38.41 33.14 -22.79
C LYS A 114 39.92 33.07 -22.91
N VAL A 115 40.58 32.30 -22.03
CA VAL A 115 42.05 32.16 -22.00
C VAL A 115 42.51 30.92 -22.78
N TYR A 116 41.77 29.83 -22.66
CA TYR A 116 42.07 28.52 -23.26
C TYR A 116 40.86 28.02 -24.08
N PRO A 117 40.61 28.61 -25.26
CA PRO A 117 39.45 28.28 -26.09
C PRO A 117 39.55 26.90 -26.77
N GLY A 118 40.75 26.31 -26.78
CA GLY A 118 41.08 25.07 -27.49
C GLY A 118 42.38 25.17 -28.25
N THR A 119 42.86 24.04 -28.78
CA THR A 119 44.07 23.97 -29.60
C THR A 119 43.73 24.29 -31.05
N SER A 120 44.29 25.36 -31.60
CA SER A 120 44.12 25.74 -33.01
C SER A 120 44.79 24.75 -33.95
N SER A 121 44.37 24.73 -35.22
CA SER A 121 45.01 23.92 -36.26
C SER A 121 46.51 24.20 -36.45
N ASP A 122 46.99 25.40 -36.06
CA ASP A 122 48.40 25.82 -36.10
C ASP A 122 49.13 25.67 -34.74
N GLY A 123 48.45 25.15 -33.70
CA GLY A 123 49.03 24.91 -32.37
C GLY A 123 49.35 26.16 -31.55
N THR A 124 49.01 27.37 -32.02
CA THR A 124 49.33 28.64 -31.34
C THR A 124 48.48 28.92 -30.11
N THR A 125 47.28 28.33 -30.04
CA THR A 125 46.38 28.39 -28.88
C THR A 125 46.34 27.02 -28.20
N GLN A 126 46.08 27.01 -26.89
CA GLN A 126 46.14 25.79 -26.08
C GLN A 126 44.76 25.42 -25.54
N ALA A 127 44.46 24.12 -25.55
CA ALA A 127 43.26 23.57 -24.92
C ALA A 127 43.33 23.60 -23.38
N PRO A 128 42.17 23.67 -22.71
CA PRO A 128 42.09 23.41 -21.28
C PRO A 128 42.47 21.96 -20.99
N THR A 129 42.95 21.71 -19.77
CA THR A 129 43.17 20.34 -19.28
C THR A 129 41.86 19.75 -18.76
N VAL A 130 41.73 18.42 -18.80
CA VAL A 130 40.66 17.67 -18.11
C VAL A 130 41.11 17.14 -16.75
N VAL A 131 42.39 17.32 -16.41
CA VAL A 131 42.87 17.08 -15.06
C VAL A 131 42.35 18.19 -14.16
N PHE A 132 41.63 17.82 -13.12
CA PHE A 132 41.03 18.73 -12.16
C PHE A 132 42.08 19.15 -11.13
N ASP A 133 42.69 20.30 -11.35
CA ASP A 133 43.80 20.81 -10.54
C ASP A 133 43.60 22.29 -10.25
N LYS A 134 43.46 22.66 -8.97
CA LYS A 134 43.20 24.04 -8.57
C LYS A 134 44.40 24.97 -8.80
N ASP A 135 45.59 24.44 -9.03
CA ASP A 135 46.82 25.21 -9.20
C ASP A 135 47.24 25.31 -10.69
N ASP A 136 46.59 24.56 -11.59
CA ASP A 136 46.76 24.69 -13.04
C ASP A 136 45.72 25.66 -13.65
N LYS A 137 46.19 26.79 -14.17
CA LYS A 137 45.37 27.80 -14.87
C LYS A 137 44.63 27.27 -16.11
N LYS A 138 45.03 26.13 -16.66
CA LYS A 138 44.31 25.44 -17.75
C LYS A 138 43.17 24.56 -17.26
N SER A 139 43.05 24.34 -15.96
CA SER A 139 41.99 23.54 -15.35
C SER A 139 40.83 24.43 -14.94
N ILE A 140 39.62 23.89 -15.04
CA ILE A 140 38.42 24.54 -14.51
C ILE A 140 38.50 24.69 -12.97
N ALA A 141 39.18 23.77 -12.30
CA ALA A 141 39.35 23.76 -10.85
C ALA A 141 40.02 25.05 -10.35
N TYR A 142 40.99 25.59 -11.10
CA TYR A 142 41.63 26.87 -10.76
C TYR A 142 40.61 27.99 -10.65
N TYR A 143 39.73 28.15 -11.66
CA TYR A 143 38.75 29.23 -11.69
C TYR A 143 37.65 29.07 -10.64
N LEU A 144 37.19 27.84 -10.40
CA LEU A 144 36.22 27.52 -9.35
C LEU A 144 36.74 27.84 -7.93
N ASN A 145 38.06 27.80 -7.74
CA ASN A 145 38.70 28.00 -6.43
C ASN A 145 39.36 29.38 -6.29
N THR A 146 39.14 30.31 -7.23
CA THR A 146 39.53 31.71 -7.04
C THR A 146 38.67 32.38 -5.98
N SER A 147 39.27 33.26 -5.18
CA SER A 147 38.53 34.05 -4.18
C SER A 147 37.36 34.81 -4.80
N ASP A 148 37.59 35.46 -5.95
CA ASP A 148 36.54 36.18 -6.70
C ASP A 148 35.34 35.30 -7.06
N TYR A 149 35.58 34.04 -7.45
CA TYR A 149 34.51 33.11 -7.76
C TYR A 149 33.76 32.68 -6.50
N ILE A 150 34.48 32.27 -5.45
CA ILE A 150 33.87 31.80 -4.20
C ILE A 150 33.07 32.94 -3.54
N ASP A 151 33.63 34.15 -3.47
CA ASP A 151 32.98 35.32 -2.89
C ASP A 151 31.69 35.70 -3.65
N ALA A 152 31.73 35.65 -4.99
CA ALA A 152 30.58 36.00 -5.82
C ALA A 152 29.49 34.90 -5.81
N GLN A 153 29.89 33.64 -5.88
CA GLN A 153 28.96 32.52 -6.01
C GLN A 153 28.44 32.00 -4.68
N PHE A 154 29.18 32.16 -3.59
CA PHE A 154 28.84 31.63 -2.27
C PHE A 154 28.97 32.69 -1.17
N PRO A 155 28.33 33.87 -1.30
CA PRO A 155 28.53 34.99 -0.39
C PRO A 155 28.18 34.67 1.07
N VAL A 156 27.28 33.71 1.30
CA VAL A 156 26.84 33.27 2.63
C VAL A 156 27.61 32.04 3.13
N MET A 157 28.11 31.18 2.23
CA MET A 157 28.74 29.90 2.58
C MET A 157 30.27 29.94 2.59
N LYS A 158 30.90 30.92 1.91
CA LYS A 158 32.34 30.97 1.64
C LYS A 158 33.26 30.69 2.83
N ASP A 159 32.89 31.19 4.02
CA ASP A 159 33.70 31.07 5.24
C ASP A 159 33.54 29.70 5.92
N TYR A 160 32.53 28.93 5.49
CA TYR A 160 32.18 27.61 6.01
C TYR A 160 32.54 26.46 5.06
N ILE A 161 33.05 26.77 3.86
CA ILE A 161 33.47 25.77 2.89
C ILE A 161 34.87 25.25 3.26
N ASN A 162 34.91 23.96 3.53
CA ASN A 162 36.12 23.26 3.93
C ASN A 162 37.01 22.96 2.72
N ASP A 163 38.33 22.98 2.93
CA ASP A 163 39.26 22.31 2.02
C ASP A 163 39.06 20.80 2.11
N HIS A 164 38.98 20.12 0.97
CA HIS A 164 38.71 18.68 0.91
C HIS A 164 39.57 17.98 -0.15
N THR A 165 39.87 16.70 0.08
CA THR A 165 40.57 15.83 -0.87
C THR A 165 39.58 15.16 -1.83
N TRP A 166 39.56 15.61 -3.07
CA TRP A 166 38.70 15.08 -4.12
C TRP A 166 39.38 13.97 -4.89
N TYR A 167 38.78 12.78 -4.90
CA TYR A 167 39.24 11.62 -5.66
C TYR A 167 38.57 11.62 -7.05
N THR A 168 39.35 11.45 -8.11
CA THR A 168 38.85 11.47 -9.50
C THR A 168 39.29 10.22 -10.23
N GLU A 169 38.36 9.66 -11.00
CA GLU A 169 38.59 8.46 -11.80
C GLU A 169 39.57 8.74 -12.94
N GLY A 170 40.30 7.70 -13.31
CA GLY A 170 41.14 7.69 -14.51
C GLY A 170 40.37 7.28 -15.75
N THR A 171 41.08 7.28 -16.89
CA THR A 171 40.55 6.86 -18.18
C THR A 171 41.10 5.48 -18.58
N ARG A 172 40.31 4.72 -19.34
CA ARG A 172 40.78 3.48 -19.97
C ARG A 172 41.99 3.78 -20.86
N GLY A 173 43.06 2.96 -20.75
CA GLY A 173 44.32 3.19 -21.46
C GLY A 173 45.39 3.92 -20.63
N ASN A 174 45.06 4.33 -19.40
CA ASN A 174 45.95 5.04 -18.47
C ASN A 174 46.49 6.39 -19.00
N GLU A 175 45.78 7.03 -19.92
CA GLU A 175 46.11 8.39 -20.37
C GLU A 175 45.96 9.40 -19.23
N ILE A 176 44.98 9.18 -18.36
CA ILE A 176 44.85 9.82 -17.05
C ILE A 176 44.68 8.69 -16.04
N LYS A 177 45.61 8.60 -15.08
CA LYS A 177 45.46 7.67 -13.95
C LYS A 177 44.48 8.25 -12.93
N PRO A 178 43.81 7.43 -12.12
CA PRO A 178 43.02 7.93 -10.99
C PRO A 178 43.92 8.75 -10.06
N TYR A 179 43.42 9.88 -9.58
CA TYR A 179 44.21 10.83 -8.81
C TYR A 179 43.38 11.49 -7.71
N LYS A 180 44.07 12.12 -6.76
CA LYS A 180 43.48 12.99 -5.74
C LYS A 180 43.99 14.42 -5.86
N THR A 181 43.14 15.37 -5.50
CA THR A 181 43.44 16.81 -5.52
C THR A 181 42.78 17.51 -4.34
N ASN A 182 43.43 18.49 -3.74
CA ASN A 182 42.87 19.25 -2.63
C ASN A 182 42.26 20.55 -3.14
N ALA A 183 40.98 20.78 -2.87
CA ALA A 183 40.28 22.00 -3.26
C ALA A 183 39.05 22.26 -2.37
N LYS A 184 38.59 23.51 -2.32
CA LYS A 184 37.33 23.88 -1.65
C LYS A 184 36.12 23.55 -2.50
N ILE A 185 36.17 23.95 -3.77
CA ILE A 185 35.09 23.80 -4.73
C ILE A 185 35.48 22.76 -5.78
N ALA A 186 34.60 21.81 -6.01
CA ALA A 186 34.71 20.82 -7.07
C ALA A 186 33.48 20.79 -7.97
N LEU A 187 33.55 19.97 -9.02
CA LEU A 187 32.40 19.44 -9.74
C LEU A 187 32.27 17.96 -9.38
N PRO A 188 31.07 17.37 -9.35
CA PRO A 188 30.92 15.97 -8.98
C PRO A 188 31.72 15.04 -9.91
N SER A 189 32.25 13.96 -9.37
CA SER A 189 32.80 12.83 -10.13
C SER A 189 31.70 11.84 -10.53
N VAL A 190 32.02 10.87 -11.37
CA VAL A 190 31.12 9.76 -11.72
C VAL A 190 30.76 8.94 -10.47
N THR A 191 31.73 8.68 -9.60
CA THR A 191 31.57 7.91 -8.36
C THR A 191 30.64 8.63 -7.39
N GLU A 192 30.83 9.92 -7.17
CA GLU A 192 29.96 10.72 -6.30
C GLU A 192 28.54 10.85 -6.83
N TYR A 193 28.40 11.05 -8.15
CA TYR A 193 27.10 11.09 -8.80
C TYR A 193 26.38 9.75 -8.65
N LYS A 194 27.07 8.63 -8.87
CA LYS A 194 26.51 7.28 -8.71
C LYS A 194 26.03 7.03 -7.27
N ALA A 195 26.79 7.47 -6.27
CA ALA A 195 26.41 7.35 -4.86
C ALA A 195 25.16 8.19 -4.50
N ASN A 196 24.85 9.21 -5.31
CA ASN A 196 23.81 10.20 -5.06
C ASN A 196 22.76 10.30 -6.18
N VAL A 197 22.62 9.26 -7.00
CA VAL A 197 21.69 9.25 -8.15
C VAL A 197 20.22 9.40 -7.72
N ASP A 198 19.89 8.97 -6.50
CA ASP A 198 18.58 9.12 -5.85
C ASP A 198 18.34 10.53 -5.26
N ARG A 199 19.35 11.40 -5.30
CA ARG A 199 19.31 12.76 -4.74
C ARG A 199 19.43 13.85 -5.79
N ILE A 200 20.11 13.61 -6.92
CA ILE A 200 20.45 14.66 -7.89
C ILE A 200 19.51 14.59 -9.09
N GLY A 201 18.61 15.57 -9.21
CA GLY A 201 17.76 15.75 -10.38
C GLY A 201 18.48 16.47 -11.54
N VAL A 202 18.13 16.08 -12.77
CA VAL A 202 18.69 16.67 -14.00
C VAL A 202 17.81 17.76 -14.61
N ASN A 203 16.52 17.83 -14.30
CA ASN A 203 15.60 18.86 -14.81
C ASN A 203 15.80 20.24 -14.19
N SER A 204 16.42 20.33 -13.01
CA SER A 204 16.73 21.63 -12.39
C SER A 204 17.63 22.49 -13.26
N VAL A 205 18.45 21.86 -14.10
CA VAL A 205 19.29 22.54 -15.10
C VAL A 205 18.46 23.25 -16.18
N ALA A 206 17.21 22.84 -16.41
CA ALA A 206 16.31 23.40 -17.42
C ALA A 206 15.28 24.42 -16.86
N LYS A 207 14.96 24.40 -15.55
CA LYS A 207 13.94 25.28 -14.97
C LYS A 207 14.41 26.76 -15.00
N GLY A 208 13.71 27.59 -15.77
CA GLY A 208 13.96 29.04 -15.86
C GLY A 208 15.02 29.46 -16.88
N GLN A 209 15.61 28.53 -17.65
CA GLN A 209 16.60 28.82 -18.67
C GLN A 209 15.96 28.79 -20.07
N SER A 210 15.79 29.94 -20.72
CA SER A 210 15.41 29.97 -22.14
C SER A 210 16.62 29.54 -22.98
N SER A 211 16.40 28.72 -24.01
CA SER A 211 17.52 28.30 -24.86
C SER A 211 17.16 28.36 -26.34
N ALA A 212 17.91 29.18 -27.06
CA ALA A 212 18.23 28.96 -28.48
C ALA A 212 19.06 27.67 -28.71
N PHE A 213 19.40 26.93 -27.64
CA PHE A 213 20.19 25.69 -27.63
C PHE A 213 19.65 24.72 -26.58
N SER A 214 18.70 23.85 -26.95
CA SER A 214 18.22 22.74 -26.11
C SER A 214 19.00 21.46 -26.44
N PRO A 215 19.30 20.54 -25.47
CA PRO A 215 19.01 20.58 -24.04
C PRO A 215 20.23 20.96 -23.15
N VAL A 216 19.97 21.43 -21.92
CA VAL A 216 21.02 21.90 -20.97
C VAL A 216 21.54 20.73 -20.11
N HIS A 217 22.86 20.49 -20.11
CA HIS A 217 23.55 19.41 -19.36
C HIS A 217 24.42 19.99 -18.24
N PHE A 218 24.68 19.23 -17.16
CA PHE A 218 25.70 19.63 -16.18
C PHE A 218 26.94 18.75 -16.22
N MET A 219 28.10 19.36 -15.94
CA MET A 219 29.40 18.72 -16.08
C MET A 219 29.89 18.01 -14.81
N LEU A 220 30.61 16.90 -15.03
CA LEU A 220 31.37 16.19 -14.03
C LEU A 220 32.87 16.54 -14.18
N ARG A 221 33.65 16.37 -13.11
CA ARG A 221 35.12 16.53 -13.18
C ARG A 221 35.85 15.35 -13.83
N THR A 222 35.16 14.22 -14.00
CA THR A 222 35.74 12.99 -14.56
C THR A 222 35.95 13.11 -16.06
N ALA A 223 37.16 12.84 -16.53
CA ALA A 223 37.49 12.87 -17.96
C ALA A 223 36.77 11.77 -18.75
N HIS A 224 36.40 12.07 -20.01
CA HIS A 224 35.74 11.11 -20.88
C HIS A 224 36.76 10.26 -21.67
N PRO A 225 36.77 8.92 -21.52
CA PRO A 225 37.83 8.07 -22.08
C PRO A 225 37.82 7.95 -23.61
N GLY A 226 36.65 8.02 -24.26
CA GLY A 226 36.54 7.82 -25.72
C GLY A 226 36.82 9.06 -26.60
N TRP A 227 36.97 10.25 -26.00
CA TRP A 227 36.97 11.53 -26.73
C TRP A 227 37.96 12.54 -26.15
N ILE A 228 39.01 12.07 -25.48
CA ILE A 228 40.01 12.93 -24.83
C ILE A 228 40.78 13.83 -25.83
N ASP A 229 40.85 13.46 -27.10
CA ASP A 229 41.54 14.19 -28.19
C ASP A 229 40.56 14.85 -29.20
N SER A 230 39.28 14.94 -28.85
CA SER A 230 38.23 15.33 -29.80
C SER A 230 38.21 16.83 -30.19
N LYS A 231 37.69 17.11 -31.39
CA LYS A 231 37.73 18.42 -32.06
C LYS A 231 36.37 19.14 -31.98
N HIS A 232 36.32 20.41 -31.56
CA HIS A 232 35.07 21.20 -31.62
C HIS A 232 35.14 22.28 -32.71
N THR A 233 34.38 22.11 -33.80
CA THR A 233 34.31 23.15 -34.84
C THR A 233 32.97 23.86 -34.90
N SER A 234 33.06 25.17 -34.75
CA SER A 234 32.60 26.09 -35.79
C SER A 234 33.43 27.39 -35.77
N SER A 235 34.76 27.40 -35.77
CA SER A 235 35.57 26.90 -36.90
C SER A 235 37.10 27.09 -36.69
N LYS A 236 37.75 26.57 -35.62
CA LYS A 236 39.24 26.54 -35.52
C LYS A 236 39.92 25.70 -34.41
N TYR A 237 39.23 25.18 -33.37
CA TYR A 237 39.91 24.67 -32.15
C TYR A 237 39.51 23.24 -31.70
N THR A 238 40.38 22.52 -30.98
CA THR A 238 40.10 21.21 -30.36
C THR A 238 40.14 21.29 -28.83
N THR A 239 39.30 20.54 -28.12
CA THR A 239 39.23 20.57 -26.64
C THR A 239 38.95 19.19 -26.08
N LYS A 240 39.59 18.83 -24.97
CA LYS A 240 39.36 17.57 -24.26
C LYS A 240 37.94 17.50 -23.65
N ALA A 241 37.38 16.30 -23.52
CA ALA A 241 36.00 16.07 -23.07
C ALA A 241 35.89 15.52 -21.63
N VAL A 242 34.78 15.82 -20.96
CA VAL A 242 34.40 15.33 -19.62
C VAL A 242 33.05 14.62 -19.66
N TRP A 243 32.72 13.84 -18.63
CA TRP A 243 31.39 13.26 -18.48
C TRP A 243 30.35 14.31 -18.13
N LEU A 244 29.13 14.10 -18.63
CA LEU A 244 27.96 14.96 -18.35
C LEU A 244 26.76 14.13 -17.89
N ALA A 245 25.93 14.72 -17.06
CA ALA A 245 24.57 14.24 -16.81
C ALA A 245 23.58 15.04 -17.68
N LYS A 246 22.71 14.32 -18.41
CA LYS A 246 21.86 14.89 -19.46
C LYS A 246 20.39 14.46 -19.31
N ASN A 247 19.50 15.39 -19.63
CA ASN A 247 18.12 15.11 -20.03
C ASN A 247 18.02 15.20 -21.57
N ASN A 248 17.66 14.10 -22.25
CA ASN A 248 17.54 14.06 -23.70
C ASN A 248 16.19 14.62 -24.18
N THR A 249 16.13 15.08 -25.44
CA THR A 249 14.90 15.53 -26.11
C THR A 249 13.85 14.43 -26.31
N ASP A 250 14.22 13.16 -26.16
CA ASP A 250 13.34 11.98 -26.19
C ASP A 250 12.81 11.59 -24.80
N GLY A 251 13.10 12.40 -23.77
CA GLY A 251 12.68 12.14 -22.39
C GLY A 251 13.51 11.08 -21.67
N THR A 252 14.62 10.61 -22.25
CA THR A 252 15.52 9.67 -21.58
C THR A 252 16.63 10.39 -20.81
N LEU A 253 16.94 9.89 -19.62
CA LEU A 253 17.99 10.42 -18.77
C LEU A 253 19.25 9.54 -18.90
N GLN A 254 20.36 10.11 -19.35
CA GLN A 254 21.57 9.33 -19.65
C GLN A 254 22.85 10.10 -19.34
N MET A 255 23.92 9.36 -19.04
CA MET A 255 25.28 9.87 -19.16
C MET A 255 25.66 9.75 -20.64
N GLN A 256 25.97 10.87 -21.29
CA GLN A 256 26.09 10.92 -22.75
C GLN A 256 27.37 10.21 -23.25
N ASN A 257 27.20 9.15 -24.05
CA ASN A 257 28.29 8.38 -24.70
C ASN A 257 28.41 8.67 -26.23
N GLY A 258 27.32 9.11 -26.88
CA GLY A 258 27.23 9.14 -28.35
C GLY A 258 27.76 10.39 -29.07
N VAL A 259 28.02 11.50 -28.37
CA VAL A 259 28.62 12.72 -28.93
C VAL A 259 29.33 13.44 -27.78
N ALA A 260 30.64 13.70 -27.90
CA ALA A 260 31.34 14.55 -26.93
C ALA A 260 30.72 15.96 -26.96
N VAL A 261 30.11 16.39 -25.86
CA VAL A 261 29.70 17.78 -25.68
C VAL A 261 30.79 18.46 -24.87
N PHE A 262 31.43 19.41 -25.53
CA PHE A 262 32.61 20.11 -25.03
C PHE A 262 32.22 21.09 -23.90
N TYR A 263 33.19 21.44 -23.05
CA TYR A 263 33.06 22.37 -21.90
C TYR A 263 32.06 23.52 -22.10
N TRP A 264 31.97 24.04 -23.32
CA TRP A 264 31.35 25.31 -23.66
C TRP A 264 29.81 25.32 -23.80
N GLN A 265 29.12 24.17 -23.70
CA GLN A 265 27.65 24.08 -23.83
C GLN A 265 27.01 23.36 -22.63
N THR A 266 27.46 23.71 -21.43
CA THR A 266 27.08 22.99 -20.20
C THR A 266 26.85 23.96 -19.04
N VAL A 267 26.32 23.43 -17.94
CA VAL A 267 26.16 24.12 -16.67
C VAL A 267 27.19 23.58 -15.68
N GLU A 268 27.91 24.48 -15.03
CA GLU A 268 28.69 24.15 -13.83
C GLU A 268 27.73 24.12 -12.63
N ARG A 269 27.69 22.97 -11.95
CA ARG A 269 27.01 22.80 -10.66
C ARG A 269 28.07 22.49 -9.61
N PRO A 270 28.65 23.51 -8.97
CA PRO A 270 29.67 23.29 -7.96
C PRO A 270 29.16 22.40 -6.82
N CYS A 271 30.07 21.60 -6.29
CA CYS A 271 29.88 20.81 -5.09
C CYS A 271 31.06 21.02 -4.14
N PHE A 272 30.79 20.93 -2.84
CA PHE A 272 31.74 21.25 -1.78
C PHE A 272 31.32 20.62 -0.47
N TYR A 273 32.24 20.56 0.49
CA TYR A 273 31.94 20.15 1.85
C TYR A 273 31.75 21.36 2.74
N LEU A 274 30.62 21.39 3.44
CA LEU A 274 30.18 22.50 4.27
C LEU A 274 30.31 22.14 5.74
N SER A 275 30.98 22.97 6.53
CA SER A 275 31.13 22.76 7.96
C SER A 275 29.79 22.79 8.70
N LYS A 276 29.69 22.07 9.82
CA LYS A 276 28.50 22.11 10.69
C LYS A 276 28.22 23.52 11.22
N ASP A 277 29.24 24.35 11.36
CA ASP A 277 29.13 25.73 11.82
C ASP A 277 28.28 26.62 10.90
N PHE A 278 28.18 26.28 9.61
CA PHE A 278 27.21 26.95 8.74
C PHE A 278 25.79 26.82 9.29
N PHE A 279 25.37 25.61 9.64
CA PHE A 279 24.03 25.33 10.16
C PHE A 279 23.80 25.90 11.57
N ARG A 280 24.88 26.16 12.32
CA ARG A 280 24.82 26.85 13.62
C ARG A 280 24.60 28.35 13.50
N ASN A 281 25.14 28.97 12.45
CA ASN A 281 25.26 30.42 12.34
C ASN A 281 24.39 31.03 11.24
N VAL A 282 23.86 30.22 10.31
CA VAL A 282 23.04 30.68 9.19
C VAL A 282 21.66 30.07 9.26
N LYS A 283 20.64 30.94 9.36
CA LYS A 283 19.25 30.52 9.25
C LYS A 283 18.93 30.02 7.84
N LEU A 284 18.24 28.89 7.76
CA LEU A 284 17.71 28.33 6.53
C LEU A 284 16.24 28.71 6.31
N ASP A 285 15.81 28.66 5.05
CA ASP A 285 14.44 28.90 4.64
C ASP A 285 13.51 27.82 5.24
N MET A 286 12.61 28.26 6.13
CA MET A 286 11.68 27.39 6.84
C MET A 286 10.77 26.60 5.90
N SER A 287 10.41 27.16 4.74
CA SER A 287 9.50 26.50 3.79
C SER A 287 10.07 25.18 3.23
N LEU A 288 11.40 25.05 3.20
CA LEU A 288 12.08 23.83 2.78
C LEU A 288 12.38 22.89 3.96
N LEU A 289 12.47 23.42 5.18
CA LEU A 289 12.70 22.62 6.39
C LEU A 289 11.45 21.91 6.90
N THR A 290 10.26 22.50 6.72
CA THR A 290 8.98 21.90 7.13
C THR A 290 8.46 20.86 6.15
N THR A 291 9.20 20.59 5.07
CA THR A 291 8.93 19.44 4.18
C THR A 291 9.15 18.15 4.95
N ALA A 292 8.27 17.17 4.74
CA ALA A 292 8.40 15.86 5.37
C ALA A 292 9.79 15.25 5.12
N ASP A 293 10.41 14.74 6.19
CA ASP A 293 11.73 14.11 6.19
C ASP A 293 12.90 14.98 5.69
N SER A 294 12.79 16.31 5.77
CA SER A 294 13.89 17.21 5.41
C SER A 294 15.20 16.84 6.12
N GLU A 295 16.24 16.50 5.36
CA GLU A 295 17.54 16.12 5.93
C GLU A 295 18.25 17.32 6.56
N ALA A 296 18.07 18.52 6.01
CA ALA A 296 18.58 19.74 6.61
C ALA A 296 17.92 20.02 7.97
N ALA A 297 16.61 19.74 8.12
CA ALA A 297 15.93 19.87 9.40
C ALA A 297 16.48 18.90 10.46
N LYS A 298 16.97 17.71 10.06
CA LYS A 298 17.65 16.78 10.99
C LYS A 298 18.94 17.37 11.54
N ILE A 299 19.75 18.02 10.70
CA ILE A 299 20.97 18.72 11.14
C ILE A 299 20.62 19.82 12.15
N ILE A 300 19.55 20.60 11.90
CA ILE A 300 19.08 21.62 12.84
C ILE A 300 18.63 20.99 14.18
N LYS A 301 17.94 19.84 14.14
CA LYS A 301 17.55 19.09 15.36
C LYS A 301 18.76 18.56 16.14
N GLU A 302 19.78 18.06 15.45
CA GLU A 302 21.03 17.63 16.08
C GLU A 302 21.70 18.80 16.79
N ILE A 303 21.79 19.96 16.14
CA ILE A 303 22.35 21.17 16.76
C ILE A 303 21.52 21.58 17.97
N ALA A 304 20.18 21.55 17.87
CA ALA A 304 19.29 21.91 18.97
C ALA A 304 19.44 20.99 20.20
N ALA A 305 19.79 19.72 19.99
CA ALA A 305 19.96 18.72 21.05
C ALA A 305 21.29 18.86 21.81
N GLU A 306 22.26 19.60 21.25
CA GLU A 306 23.52 19.88 21.92
C GLU A 306 23.35 20.90 23.06
N GLU A 307 24.27 20.87 24.03
CA GLU A 307 24.29 21.87 25.11
C GLU A 307 24.40 23.29 24.54
N GLY A 308 23.46 24.17 24.90
CA GLY A 308 23.39 25.53 24.35
C GLY A 308 22.92 25.63 22.88
N GLY A 309 22.55 24.51 22.26
CA GLY A 309 22.13 24.42 20.87
C GLY A 309 20.95 25.31 20.49
N ILE A 310 19.92 25.36 21.35
CA ILE A 310 18.76 26.25 21.15
C ILE A 310 19.17 27.72 21.12
N ALA A 311 20.04 28.15 22.03
CA ALA A 311 20.52 29.54 22.06
C ALA A 311 21.33 29.87 20.79
N THR A 312 22.16 28.93 20.33
CA THR A 312 22.89 29.03 19.06
C THR A 312 21.94 29.25 17.88
N LEU A 313 20.90 28.43 17.75
CA LEU A 313 19.91 28.57 16.66
C LEU A 313 19.12 29.88 16.76
N LYS A 314 18.76 30.33 17.97
CA LYS A 314 18.12 31.64 18.17
C LYS A 314 19.03 32.78 17.70
N ASN A 315 20.33 32.71 17.98
CA ASN A 315 21.31 33.71 17.53
C ASN A 315 21.48 33.71 15.99
N ALA A 316 21.33 32.56 15.34
CA ALA A 316 21.30 32.47 13.87
C ALA A 316 20.03 33.08 13.25
N GLY A 317 18.98 33.34 14.04
CA GLY A 317 17.74 34.00 13.61
C GLY A 317 16.50 33.09 13.54
N TYR A 318 16.58 31.85 14.06
CA TYR A 318 15.39 31.01 14.21
C TYR A 318 14.50 31.54 15.34
N THR A 319 13.19 31.64 15.09
CA THR A 319 12.21 32.00 16.11
C THR A 319 11.83 30.77 16.93
N GLU A 320 11.33 30.97 18.15
CA GLU A 320 10.81 29.86 18.96
C GLU A 320 9.70 29.10 18.23
N SER A 321 8.76 29.81 17.61
CA SER A 321 7.71 29.20 16.79
C SER A 321 8.27 28.35 15.65
N GLY A 322 9.29 28.84 14.93
CA GLY A 322 9.91 28.11 13.83
C GLY A 322 10.64 26.86 14.30
N LEU A 323 11.36 26.93 15.43
CA LEU A 323 11.99 25.74 16.02
C LEU A 323 10.95 24.72 16.47
N ALA A 324 9.86 25.18 17.11
CA ALA A 324 8.77 24.32 17.53
C ALA A 324 8.06 23.63 16.35
N GLU A 325 7.89 24.32 15.21
CA GLU A 325 7.37 23.76 13.95
C GLU A 325 8.26 22.66 13.38
N LEU A 326 9.58 22.72 13.60
CA LEU A 326 10.50 21.62 13.27
C LEU A 326 10.37 20.46 14.27
N GLY A 327 9.62 20.61 15.35
CA GLY A 327 9.49 19.66 16.44
C GLY A 327 10.65 19.73 17.44
N ILE A 328 11.33 20.87 17.54
CA ILE A 328 12.36 21.14 18.54
C ILE A 328 11.69 21.80 19.75
N ALA A 329 11.87 21.22 20.93
CA ALA A 329 11.32 21.80 22.16
C ALA A 329 12.08 23.09 22.53
N VAL A 330 11.36 24.21 22.60
CA VAL A 330 11.90 25.54 22.96
C VAL A 330 11.42 26.06 24.33
N GLY A 331 10.63 25.26 25.04
CA GLY A 331 10.14 25.55 26.39
C GLY A 331 10.27 24.37 27.37
N ASN A 332 9.57 24.47 28.51
CA ASN A 332 9.61 23.45 29.57
C ASN A 332 8.72 22.24 29.30
N VAL A 333 8.00 22.24 28.17
CA VAL A 333 7.05 21.20 27.78
C VAL A 333 7.55 20.54 26.51
N LYS A 334 7.72 19.23 26.55
CA LYS A 334 8.25 18.43 25.44
C LYS A 334 7.37 17.21 25.20
N ILE A 335 6.99 16.96 23.96
CA ILE A 335 6.29 15.76 23.52
C ILE A 335 7.29 14.60 23.50
N THR A 336 7.02 13.55 24.27
CA THR A 336 7.80 12.31 24.29
C THR A 336 7.17 11.21 23.44
N SER A 337 5.84 11.23 23.29
CA SER A 337 5.15 10.41 22.29
C SER A 337 3.87 11.08 21.80
N ALA A 338 3.54 10.89 20.52
CA ALA A 338 2.24 11.22 19.94
C ALA A 338 1.76 10.02 19.11
N ALA A 339 0.56 9.52 19.40
CA ALA A 339 0.00 8.36 18.71
C ALA A 339 -1.53 8.44 18.56
N ILE A 340 -2.06 8.02 17.43
CA ILE A 340 -3.49 7.84 17.18
C ILE A 340 -3.89 6.40 17.53
N SER A 341 -4.94 6.26 18.32
CA SER A 341 -5.63 4.98 18.58
C SER A 341 -7.01 4.96 17.93
N GLY A 342 -7.45 3.78 17.50
CA GLY A 342 -8.73 3.53 16.83
C GLY A 342 -8.54 2.79 15.51
N SER A 343 -9.60 2.62 14.73
CA SER A 343 -9.52 2.04 13.39
C SER A 343 -9.88 3.08 12.32
N GLY A 344 -9.41 2.87 11.09
CA GLY A 344 -9.65 3.77 9.95
C GLY A 344 -11.01 3.60 9.29
N LYS A 345 -12.03 3.14 10.03
CA LYS A 345 -13.38 2.91 9.51
C LYS A 345 -14.23 4.18 9.60
N CYS A 346 -15.01 4.45 8.56
CA CYS A 346 -16.02 5.50 8.54
C CYS A 346 -17.03 5.35 9.69
N GLY A 347 -17.34 6.47 10.34
CA GLY A 347 -18.19 6.54 11.53
C GLY A 347 -17.49 6.20 12.84
N GLU A 348 -16.27 5.64 12.82
CA GLU A 348 -15.51 5.42 14.05
C GLU A 348 -14.78 6.67 14.51
N THR A 349 -14.56 6.76 15.83
CA THR A 349 -13.83 7.86 16.45
C THR A 349 -12.41 7.41 16.77
N ILE A 350 -11.45 8.13 16.20
CA ILE A 350 -10.02 7.99 16.50
C ILE A 350 -9.60 9.03 17.53
N THR A 351 -8.56 8.72 18.32
CA THR A 351 -8.10 9.56 19.43
C THR A 351 -6.59 9.79 19.35
N ALA A 352 -6.16 11.04 19.44
CA ALA A 352 -4.75 11.41 19.57
C ALA A 352 -4.32 11.35 21.05
N ASN A 353 -3.37 10.46 21.34
CA ASN A 353 -2.75 10.25 22.64
C ASN A 353 -1.37 10.88 22.65
N VAL A 354 -1.14 11.78 23.60
CA VAL A 354 0.09 12.58 23.67
C VAL A 354 0.66 12.46 25.07
N VAL A 355 1.94 12.14 25.15
CA VAL A 355 2.70 12.12 26.41
C VAL A 355 3.70 13.26 26.35
N THR A 356 3.77 14.01 27.45
CA THR A 356 4.68 15.16 27.58
C THR A 356 5.56 15.03 28.82
N GLU A 357 6.80 15.50 28.70
CA GLU A 357 7.64 15.93 29.82
C GLU A 357 7.27 17.38 30.13
N GLY A 358 6.93 17.68 31.40
CA GLY A 358 6.36 18.98 31.80
C GLY A 358 4.84 19.03 31.69
N THR A 359 4.23 20.15 32.11
CA THR A 359 2.76 20.35 32.03
C THR A 359 2.45 21.36 30.94
N ALA A 360 1.75 20.92 29.89
CA ALA A 360 1.25 21.80 28.84
C ALA A 360 0.08 22.65 29.35
N ASP A 361 0.13 23.96 29.14
CA ASP A 361 -0.99 24.87 29.47
C ASP A 361 -2.12 24.76 28.43
N LYS A 362 -1.76 24.43 27.19
CA LYS A 362 -2.68 24.21 26.07
C LYS A 362 -2.11 23.14 25.14
N THR A 363 -3.01 22.33 24.58
CA THR A 363 -2.69 21.40 23.48
C THR A 363 -3.69 21.61 22.35
N GLU A 364 -3.18 21.71 21.13
CA GLU A 364 -3.99 21.77 19.91
C GLU A 364 -3.76 20.52 19.05
N TYR A 365 -4.81 20.08 18.37
CA TYR A 365 -4.88 18.86 17.57
C TYR A 365 -5.37 19.19 16.16
N GLU A 366 -4.47 19.15 15.18
CA GLU A 366 -4.82 19.39 13.78
C GLU A 366 -4.93 18.06 13.03
N TRP A 367 -6.18 17.62 12.84
CA TRP A 367 -6.48 16.39 12.11
C TRP A 367 -6.33 16.59 10.61
N CYS A 368 -5.53 15.73 9.97
CA CYS A 368 -5.17 15.87 8.56
C CYS A 368 -5.41 14.57 7.79
N GLY A 369 -6.04 14.69 6.62
CA GLY A 369 -6.09 13.64 5.61
C GLY A 369 -4.79 13.64 4.81
N VAL A 370 -4.23 12.47 4.58
CA VAL A 370 -2.96 12.28 3.85
C VAL A 370 -3.26 11.68 2.48
N LYS A 371 -2.92 12.43 1.43
CA LYS A 371 -3.01 11.97 0.04
C LYS A 371 -1.90 10.97 -0.28
N ALA A 372 -2.04 10.27 -1.42
CA ALA A 372 -1.06 9.28 -1.88
C ALA A 372 0.36 9.85 -2.11
N ASP A 373 0.46 11.14 -2.44
CA ASP A 373 1.73 11.87 -2.60
C ASP A 373 2.32 12.40 -1.28
N GLY A 374 1.67 12.11 -0.14
CA GLY A 374 2.08 12.56 1.19
C GLY A 374 1.56 13.94 1.58
N THR A 375 0.84 14.64 0.70
CA THR A 375 0.23 15.94 0.97
C THR A 375 -0.79 15.81 2.09
N LYS A 376 -0.69 16.68 3.09
CA LYS A 376 -1.62 16.74 4.25
C LYS A 376 -2.65 17.85 4.04
N VAL A 377 -3.92 17.54 4.27
CA VAL A 377 -5.03 18.49 4.17
C VAL A 377 -5.78 18.51 5.50
N LEU A 378 -5.97 19.70 6.07
CA LEU A 378 -6.71 19.87 7.33
C LEU A 378 -8.17 19.42 7.15
N LEU A 379 -8.64 18.55 8.04
CA LEU A 379 -9.98 17.96 7.99
C LEU A 379 -11.02 18.74 8.81
N THR A 380 -10.58 19.58 9.73
CA THR A 380 -11.44 20.39 10.60
C THR A 380 -10.71 21.63 11.10
N ASP A 381 -11.43 22.74 11.23
CA ASP A 381 -10.91 23.98 11.83
C ASP A 381 -10.88 23.91 13.37
N ASP A 382 -11.61 22.95 13.98
CA ASP A 382 -11.56 22.72 15.42
C ASP A 382 -10.27 22.00 15.82
N LYS A 383 -9.38 22.74 16.49
CA LYS A 383 -8.11 22.23 16.99
C LYS A 383 -8.15 21.84 18.47
N THR A 384 -9.29 21.92 19.14
CA THR A 384 -9.40 21.66 20.59
C THR A 384 -9.68 20.19 20.90
N SER A 385 -10.28 19.47 19.95
CA SER A 385 -10.67 18.08 20.13
C SER A 385 -9.51 17.11 19.88
N LYS A 386 -9.14 16.38 20.94
CA LYS A 386 -8.21 15.24 20.85
C LYS A 386 -8.80 14.01 20.14
N THR A 387 -10.06 14.08 19.71
CA THR A 387 -10.77 13.00 19.00
C THR A 387 -11.30 13.48 17.66
N TYR A 388 -11.39 12.57 16.69
CA TYR A 388 -11.97 12.85 15.38
C TYR A 388 -12.82 11.67 14.92
N THR A 389 -14.03 11.95 14.43
CA THR A 389 -14.90 10.93 13.84
C THR A 389 -14.70 10.92 12.33
N ILE A 390 -14.29 9.77 11.79
CA ILE A 390 -14.01 9.60 10.37
C ILE A 390 -15.31 9.72 9.58
N LYS A 391 -15.34 10.63 8.61
CA LYS A 391 -16.49 10.88 7.73
C LYS A 391 -16.33 10.12 6.42
N PHE A 392 -17.42 10.02 5.68
CA PHE A 392 -17.41 9.36 4.37
C PHE A 392 -16.51 10.07 3.36
N ALA A 393 -16.48 11.40 3.40
CA ALA A 393 -15.60 12.20 2.56
C ALA A 393 -14.11 11.95 2.85
N ASP A 394 -13.75 11.58 4.08
CA ASP A 394 -12.35 11.36 4.45
C ASP A 394 -11.76 10.12 3.78
N LEU A 395 -12.61 9.17 3.34
CA LEU A 395 -12.17 7.97 2.62
C LEU A 395 -11.59 8.27 1.22
N ASP A 396 -11.61 9.53 0.76
CA ASP A 396 -10.84 9.97 -0.41
C ASP A 396 -9.33 10.09 -0.12
N TYR A 397 -8.94 10.10 1.15
CA TYR A 397 -7.56 10.07 1.59
C TYR A 397 -7.08 8.63 1.82
N ALA A 398 -5.77 8.40 1.71
CA ALA A 398 -5.21 7.09 2.01
C ALA A 398 -5.12 6.84 3.53
N LYS A 399 -4.87 7.90 4.29
CA LYS A 399 -4.61 7.85 5.73
C LYS A 399 -5.10 9.11 6.44
N ILE A 400 -5.22 9.03 7.76
CA ILE A 400 -5.38 10.19 8.65
C ILE A 400 -4.20 10.27 9.62
N THR A 401 -3.75 11.49 9.90
CA THR A 401 -2.77 11.81 10.95
C THR A 401 -3.27 13.00 11.78
N CYS A 402 -2.54 13.34 12.84
CA CYS A 402 -2.81 14.51 13.68
C CYS A 402 -1.48 15.23 13.96
N LEU A 403 -1.39 16.51 13.64
CA LEU A 403 -0.33 17.37 14.16
C LEU A 403 -0.73 17.85 15.55
N VAL A 404 0.09 17.55 16.55
CA VAL A 404 -0.12 17.94 17.93
C VAL A 404 0.80 19.10 18.26
N ASN A 405 0.23 20.20 18.75
CA ASN A 405 0.95 21.38 19.18
C ASN A 405 0.79 21.54 20.70
N VAL A 406 1.90 21.59 21.45
CA VAL A 406 1.88 21.83 22.91
C VAL A 406 2.45 23.21 23.23
N TYR A 407 1.82 23.91 24.16
CA TYR A 407 2.16 25.28 24.54
C TYR A 407 2.61 25.37 26.00
N SER A 408 3.55 26.28 26.24
CA SER A 408 3.97 26.75 27.57
C SER A 408 3.60 28.22 27.66
N GLY A 409 2.57 28.55 28.42
CA GLY A 409 1.89 29.85 28.38
C GLY A 409 1.28 30.11 27.00
N THR A 410 1.63 31.24 26.40
CA THR A 410 1.20 31.61 25.04
C THR A 410 2.18 31.16 23.94
N THR A 411 3.31 30.56 24.31
CA THR A 411 4.37 30.19 23.37
C THR A 411 4.22 28.73 22.94
N LEU A 412 4.28 28.48 21.62
CA LEU A 412 4.34 27.13 21.07
C LEU A 412 5.66 26.48 21.52
N SER A 413 5.57 25.43 22.34
CA SER A 413 6.74 24.76 22.91
C SER A 413 7.27 23.69 21.96
N GLN A 414 6.39 22.92 21.33
CA GLN A 414 6.76 21.89 20.36
C GLN A 414 5.55 21.46 19.51
N SER A 415 5.82 21.07 18.26
CA SER A 415 4.87 20.36 17.39
C SER A 415 5.34 18.94 17.07
N ALA A 416 4.42 17.97 17.01
CA ALA A 416 4.74 16.60 16.60
C ALA A 416 3.56 15.96 15.88
N TYR A 417 3.84 15.28 14.75
CA TYR A 417 2.85 14.41 14.12
C TYR A 417 2.71 13.10 14.90
N ALA A 418 1.48 12.68 15.12
CA ALA A 418 1.18 11.32 15.56
C ALA A 418 1.33 10.33 14.38
N ASN A 419 1.36 9.02 14.69
CA ASN A 419 1.33 7.98 13.65
C ASN A 419 0.10 8.11 12.74
N GLU A 420 0.18 7.50 11.56
CA GLU A 420 -0.90 7.50 10.58
C GLU A 420 -1.82 6.29 10.78
N ILE A 421 -3.13 6.48 10.55
CA ILE A 421 -4.13 5.41 10.47
C ILE A 421 -4.55 5.24 9.01
N THR A 422 -4.40 4.02 8.48
CA THR A 422 -4.89 3.67 7.15
C THR A 422 -6.42 3.63 7.15
N LEU A 423 -7.03 4.30 6.18
CA LEU A 423 -8.48 4.32 6.01
C LEU A 423 -8.97 3.07 5.26
N GLU A 424 -10.20 2.66 5.55
CA GLU A 424 -10.88 1.62 4.77
C GLU A 424 -11.16 2.10 3.35
N THR A 425 -11.35 1.16 2.42
CA THR A 425 -11.69 1.47 1.03
C THR A 425 -13.04 2.16 0.95
N LYS A 426 -13.09 3.31 0.26
CA LYS A 426 -14.33 4.02 -0.02
C LYS A 426 -15.26 3.13 -0.87
N PRO A 427 -16.51 2.88 -0.45
CA PRO A 427 -17.45 2.08 -1.23
C PRO A 427 -17.90 2.83 -2.48
N THR A 428 -18.29 2.07 -3.50
CA THR A 428 -18.97 2.60 -4.68
C THR A 428 -20.47 2.40 -4.52
N PHE A 429 -21.23 3.39 -4.98
CA PHE A 429 -22.69 3.35 -4.94
C PHE A 429 -23.26 3.51 -6.35
N GLU A 430 -24.26 2.71 -6.64
CA GLU A 430 -25.07 2.89 -7.84
C GLU A 430 -25.91 4.14 -7.67
N LYS A 431 -25.87 5.02 -8.67
CA LYS A 431 -26.68 6.23 -8.64
C LYS A 431 -28.12 5.83 -8.95
N ALA A 432 -29.00 5.91 -7.97
CA ALA A 432 -30.43 5.81 -8.22
C ALA A 432 -30.82 6.90 -9.24
N PRO A 433 -31.43 6.54 -10.39
CA PRO A 433 -31.84 7.50 -11.41
C PRO A 433 -32.87 8.47 -10.83
N LEU A 434 -32.46 9.72 -10.66
CA LEU A 434 -33.30 10.81 -10.20
C LEU A 434 -34.07 11.36 -11.41
N THR A 435 -35.39 11.18 -11.46
CA THR A 435 -36.20 11.96 -12.39
C THR A 435 -36.35 13.38 -11.84
N THR A 436 -35.44 14.26 -12.26
CA THR A 436 -35.61 15.70 -12.10
C THR A 436 -36.78 16.15 -12.98
N GLY A 437 -37.95 16.37 -12.39
CA GLY A 437 -39.06 17.06 -13.05
C GLY A 437 -40.34 16.23 -13.19
N THR A 438 -41.42 16.79 -12.62
CA THR A 438 -42.83 16.56 -12.96
C THR A 438 -43.36 15.11 -12.97
N SER A 439 -44.09 14.79 -11.88
CA SER A 439 -45.30 13.95 -11.79
C SER A 439 -45.30 12.46 -12.20
N ASN A 440 -44.23 11.88 -12.76
CA ASN A 440 -44.20 10.43 -12.97
C ASN A 440 -43.61 9.71 -11.76
N TRP A 441 -44.51 9.37 -10.84
CA TRP A 441 -44.29 8.67 -9.56
C TRP A 441 -43.74 7.25 -9.65
N ASN A 442 -43.20 6.80 -10.77
CA ASN A 442 -42.86 5.41 -10.96
C ASN A 442 -41.66 5.23 -11.90
N SER A 443 -40.65 4.54 -11.36
CA SER A 443 -40.12 3.35 -12.00
C SER A 443 -39.04 3.54 -13.05
N THR A 444 -37.78 3.44 -12.63
CA THR A 444 -36.67 3.19 -13.56
C THR A 444 -36.43 1.70 -13.66
N ALA A 445 -36.35 1.21 -14.89
CA ALA A 445 -35.95 -0.16 -15.15
C ALA A 445 -34.55 -0.40 -14.63
N VAL A 446 -34.37 -1.49 -13.90
CA VAL A 446 -33.04 -1.97 -13.52
C VAL A 446 -32.56 -2.88 -14.63
N THR A 447 -31.43 -2.51 -15.24
CA THR A 447 -30.81 -3.29 -16.30
C THR A 447 -30.51 -4.71 -15.80
N ASN A 448 -30.84 -5.72 -16.62
CA ASN A 448 -30.69 -7.15 -16.32
C ASN A 448 -31.58 -7.71 -15.20
N ALA A 449 -32.53 -6.95 -14.65
CA ALA A 449 -33.48 -7.50 -13.69
C ALA A 449 -34.32 -8.62 -14.30
N VAL A 450 -34.40 -9.76 -13.61
CA VAL A 450 -35.12 -10.96 -14.08
C VAL A 450 -36.44 -11.12 -13.34
N ALA A 451 -37.46 -11.65 -14.02
CA ALA A 451 -38.77 -11.87 -13.40
C ALA A 451 -38.69 -12.93 -12.31
N THR A 452 -38.05 -14.05 -12.60
CA THR A 452 -37.88 -15.19 -11.69
C THR A 452 -36.40 -15.46 -11.48
N THR A 453 -36.06 -15.87 -10.27
CA THR A 453 -34.71 -16.30 -9.92
C THR A 453 -34.33 -17.52 -10.75
N ASP A 454 -33.10 -17.51 -11.27
CA ASP A 454 -32.54 -18.66 -12.00
C ASP A 454 -31.97 -19.66 -10.98
N GLY A 455 -32.43 -20.91 -11.05
CA GLY A 455 -32.03 -21.98 -10.14
C GLY A 455 -30.53 -22.13 -9.96
N LYS A 456 -29.69 -21.72 -10.92
CA LYS A 456 -28.21 -21.76 -10.77
C LYS A 456 -27.65 -21.02 -9.54
N TYR A 457 -28.41 -20.09 -8.96
CA TYR A 457 -28.02 -19.32 -7.78
C TYR A 457 -28.60 -19.86 -6.47
N ASP A 458 -29.60 -20.74 -6.57
CA ASP A 458 -30.41 -21.17 -5.44
C ASP A 458 -29.76 -22.33 -4.71
N PHE A 459 -29.97 -22.44 -3.41
CA PHE A 459 -29.62 -23.63 -2.64
C PHE A 459 -30.53 -23.75 -1.42
N VAL A 460 -30.71 -24.99 -0.96
CA VAL A 460 -31.62 -25.29 0.15
C VAL A 460 -30.88 -25.80 1.38
N VAL A 461 -31.26 -25.28 2.55
CA VAL A 461 -30.75 -25.71 3.85
C VAL A 461 -31.93 -25.88 4.81
N ASP A 462 -32.10 -27.09 5.35
CA ASP A 462 -33.22 -27.46 6.23
C ASP A 462 -34.60 -27.02 5.67
N GLY A 463 -34.79 -27.17 4.35
CA GLY A 463 -36.04 -26.84 3.66
C GLY A 463 -36.28 -25.35 3.38
N LYS A 464 -35.32 -24.47 3.68
CA LYS A 464 -35.35 -23.05 3.31
C LYS A 464 -34.43 -22.77 2.13
N GLU A 465 -34.90 -21.95 1.21
CA GLU A 465 -34.23 -21.61 -0.04
C GLU A 465 -33.54 -20.25 0.04
N TYR A 466 -32.32 -20.20 -0.50
CA TYR A 466 -31.42 -19.07 -0.45
C TYR A 466 -30.78 -18.82 -1.82
N ILE A 467 -30.50 -17.56 -2.12
CA ILE A 467 -29.85 -17.13 -3.36
C ILE A 467 -28.42 -16.70 -3.05
N LEU A 468 -27.45 -17.24 -3.78
CA LEU A 468 -26.06 -16.80 -3.77
C LEU A 468 -25.88 -15.50 -4.57
N LEU A 469 -25.43 -14.44 -3.90
CA LEU A 469 -25.22 -13.11 -4.46
C LEU A 469 -23.74 -12.82 -4.70
N LYS A 470 -23.46 -11.90 -5.62
CA LYS A 470 -22.16 -11.23 -5.75
C LYS A 470 -22.00 -10.25 -4.60
N SER A 471 -20.88 -10.38 -3.89
CA SER A 471 -20.44 -9.41 -2.88
C SER A 471 -20.31 -8.00 -3.47
N VAL A 472 -20.72 -6.99 -2.71
CA VAL A 472 -20.68 -5.57 -3.10
C VAL A 472 -20.04 -4.79 -1.95
N ASN A 473 -19.04 -3.95 -2.26
CA ASN A 473 -18.30 -3.19 -1.25
C ASN A 473 -17.72 -4.04 -0.11
N ALA A 474 -17.33 -5.29 -0.43
CA ALA A 474 -16.81 -6.28 0.50
C ALA A 474 -15.56 -6.96 -0.09
N GLY A 475 -14.64 -7.38 0.77
CA GLY A 475 -13.41 -8.07 0.41
C GLY A 475 -13.53 -9.60 0.49
N GLU A 476 -12.44 -10.30 0.17
CA GLU A 476 -12.37 -11.77 0.17
C GLU A 476 -12.67 -12.39 1.55
N ASN A 477 -12.41 -11.64 2.63
CA ASN A 477 -12.62 -12.08 4.01
C ASN A 477 -14.05 -11.87 4.53
N ASP A 478 -14.90 -11.16 3.79
CA ASP A 478 -16.30 -10.92 4.20
C ASP A 478 -17.19 -12.17 3.99
N GLY A 479 -16.69 -13.21 3.32
CA GLY A 479 -17.41 -14.46 3.13
C GLY A 479 -18.36 -14.43 1.94
N GLN A 480 -19.39 -15.28 1.97
CA GLN A 480 -20.32 -15.49 0.86
C GLN A 480 -21.61 -14.72 1.11
N PHE A 481 -21.97 -13.83 0.17
CA PHE A 481 -23.17 -13.01 0.29
C PHE A 481 -24.41 -13.81 -0.15
N VAL A 482 -25.42 -13.84 0.71
CA VAL A 482 -26.62 -14.65 0.51
C VAL A 482 -27.87 -13.84 0.87
N THR A 483 -28.97 -14.07 0.16
CA THR A 483 -30.31 -13.58 0.54
C THR A 483 -31.31 -14.74 0.60
N LEU A 484 -32.42 -14.55 1.31
CA LEU A 484 -33.58 -15.44 1.21
C LEU A 484 -34.17 -15.40 -0.22
N ALA A 485 -34.46 -16.57 -0.80
CA ALA A 485 -35.13 -16.67 -2.11
C ALA A 485 -36.62 -16.29 -2.02
N SER A 486 -37.30 -16.80 -0.99
CA SER A 486 -38.66 -16.39 -0.64
C SER A 486 -38.61 -15.46 0.57
N SER A 487 -38.75 -14.16 0.30
CA SER A 487 -39.03 -13.20 1.38
C SER A 487 -40.40 -13.53 2.00
N PHE A 488 -40.61 -13.25 3.29
CA PHE A 488 -41.92 -13.42 3.93
C PHE A 488 -42.41 -12.11 4.54
N ARG A 489 -43.74 -11.96 4.59
CA ARG A 489 -44.36 -10.79 5.22
C ARG A 489 -44.32 -10.94 6.74
N ASP A 490 -43.82 -9.90 7.40
CA ASP A 490 -43.81 -9.77 8.86
C ASP A 490 -44.14 -8.33 9.24
N GLU A 491 -45.35 -8.12 9.78
CA GLU A 491 -45.82 -6.78 10.16
C GLU A 491 -45.11 -6.23 11.39
N SER A 492 -44.50 -7.09 12.22
CA SER A 492 -43.70 -6.66 13.36
C SER A 492 -42.40 -5.97 12.93
N ILE A 493 -41.94 -6.25 11.70
CA ILE A 493 -40.75 -5.64 11.10
C ILE A 493 -41.19 -4.49 10.19
N ASN A 494 -41.39 -3.33 10.81
CA ASN A 494 -41.75 -2.08 10.16
C ASN A 494 -40.66 -1.02 10.35
N TRP A 495 -40.61 -0.07 9.42
CA TRP A 495 -39.68 1.07 9.47
C TRP A 495 -40.05 2.02 10.59
N TYR A 496 -41.34 2.37 10.72
CA TYR A 496 -41.83 3.31 11.71
C TYR A 496 -43.13 2.80 12.34
N THR A 497 -43.21 2.90 13.67
CA THR A 497 -44.41 2.62 14.47
C THR A 497 -45.34 3.83 14.58
N ASN A 498 -44.78 5.05 14.50
CA ASN A 498 -45.53 6.30 14.49
C ASN A 498 -44.90 7.32 13.52
N TYR A 499 -45.49 7.44 12.33
CA TYR A 499 -45.02 8.37 11.30
C TYR A 499 -45.08 9.87 11.72
N ASN A 500 -45.86 10.21 12.75
CA ASN A 500 -46.00 11.60 13.18
C ASN A 500 -44.83 12.14 14.01
N GLU A 501 -43.92 11.28 14.46
CA GLU A 501 -42.70 11.68 15.16
C GLU A 501 -41.59 12.00 14.14
N GLU A 502 -40.97 13.17 14.26
CA GLU A 502 -39.73 13.50 13.52
C GLU A 502 -38.59 12.68 14.11
N ILE A 503 -38.24 11.57 13.46
CA ILE A 503 -37.26 10.61 13.97
C ILE A 503 -35.99 10.53 13.12
N GLY A 504 -36.00 11.04 11.89
CA GLY A 504 -34.85 10.90 11.01
C GLY A 504 -34.92 9.63 10.17
N PHE A 505 -34.09 9.55 9.13
CA PHE A 505 -33.77 8.25 8.55
C PHE A 505 -32.88 7.49 9.52
N ILE A 506 -33.38 6.37 10.04
CA ILE A 506 -32.63 5.53 10.97
C ILE A 506 -32.54 4.12 10.37
N TYR A 507 -31.34 3.75 9.93
CA TYR A 507 -30.99 2.36 9.65
C TYR A 507 -29.78 2.00 10.50
N ASP A 508 -30.02 1.75 11.79
CA ASP A 508 -29.01 1.39 12.78
C ASP A 508 -29.43 0.14 13.56
N PRO A 509 -28.63 -0.95 13.59
CA PRO A 509 -28.94 -2.15 14.36
C PRO A 509 -28.88 -1.97 15.88
N LYS A 510 -28.39 -0.83 16.39
CA LYS A 510 -28.35 -0.50 17.82
C LYS A 510 -29.55 0.32 18.31
N ASP A 511 -30.34 0.88 17.39
CA ASP A 511 -31.51 1.68 17.72
C ASP A 511 -32.78 0.83 17.68
N GLU A 512 -33.45 0.64 18.83
CA GLU A 512 -34.66 -0.19 18.95
C GLU A 512 -35.82 0.25 18.03
N LYS A 513 -35.83 1.52 17.58
CA LYS A 513 -36.83 2.04 16.65
C LYS A 513 -36.53 1.65 15.19
N SER A 514 -35.28 1.33 14.89
CA SER A 514 -34.80 0.98 13.56
C SER A 514 -35.30 -0.38 13.09
N ILE A 515 -35.59 -0.48 11.79
CA ILE A 515 -35.85 -1.79 11.16
C ILE A 515 -34.63 -2.71 11.24
N ALA A 516 -33.41 -2.17 11.20
CA ALA A 516 -32.17 -2.95 11.29
C ALA A 516 -32.03 -3.65 12.65
N TYR A 517 -32.43 -2.99 13.75
CA TYR A 517 -32.46 -3.62 15.08
C TYR A 517 -33.44 -4.79 15.11
N LYS A 518 -34.66 -4.58 14.59
CA LYS A 518 -35.72 -5.60 14.60
C LYS A 518 -35.31 -6.85 13.81
N LEU A 519 -34.63 -6.69 12.68
CA LEU A 519 -34.06 -7.79 11.89
C LEU A 519 -33.03 -8.60 12.68
N ASN A 520 -32.26 -7.96 13.57
CA ASN A 520 -31.19 -8.62 14.32
C ASN A 520 -31.62 -9.10 15.71
N THR A 521 -32.92 -9.06 16.03
CA THR A 521 -33.46 -9.73 17.22
C THR A 521 -33.35 -11.24 17.06
N LYS A 522 -33.11 -11.97 18.15
CA LYS A 522 -33.01 -13.44 18.12
C LYS A 522 -34.24 -14.10 17.50
N GLN A 523 -35.44 -13.60 17.83
CA GLN A 523 -36.70 -14.11 17.29
C GLN A 523 -36.77 -14.02 15.77
N TYR A 524 -36.33 -12.90 15.19
CA TYR A 524 -36.33 -12.75 13.72
C TYR A 524 -35.18 -13.52 13.07
N PHE A 525 -34.00 -13.51 13.70
CA PHE A 525 -32.84 -14.25 13.22
C PHE A 525 -33.14 -15.75 13.07
N ASP A 526 -33.68 -16.41 14.09
CA ASP A 526 -34.01 -17.84 14.05
C ASP A 526 -35.12 -18.16 13.02
N LYS A 527 -35.96 -17.17 12.69
CA LYS A 527 -36.98 -17.27 11.64
C LYS A 527 -36.37 -17.24 10.25
N VAL A 528 -35.30 -16.46 10.03
CA VAL A 528 -34.60 -16.34 8.74
C VAL A 528 -33.55 -17.44 8.55
N VAL A 529 -32.77 -17.71 9.58
CA VAL A 529 -31.57 -18.55 9.51
C VAL A 529 -31.81 -19.86 10.28
N PRO A 530 -31.71 -21.04 9.63
CA PRO A 530 -31.84 -22.33 10.32
C PRO A 530 -30.66 -22.58 11.26
N ALA A 531 -30.86 -23.42 12.27
CA ALA A 531 -29.86 -23.68 13.30
C ALA A 531 -28.50 -24.14 12.73
N LYS A 532 -28.51 -24.97 11.67
CA LYS A 532 -27.28 -25.44 11.00
C LYS A 532 -26.47 -24.33 10.31
N MET A 533 -27.07 -23.18 10.04
CA MET A 533 -26.43 -22.04 9.39
C MET A 533 -26.07 -20.93 10.38
N ALA A 534 -26.73 -20.88 11.55
CA ALA A 534 -26.65 -19.78 12.52
C ALA A 534 -25.21 -19.43 12.94
N ASP A 535 -24.38 -20.43 13.20
CA ASP A 535 -22.98 -20.25 13.63
C ASP A 535 -22.06 -19.75 12.52
N TYR A 536 -22.49 -19.88 11.26
CA TYR A 536 -21.75 -19.41 10.09
C TYR A 536 -22.15 -18.00 9.65
N VAL A 537 -23.25 -17.44 10.17
CA VAL A 537 -23.63 -16.06 9.85
C VAL A 537 -22.77 -15.08 10.64
N ILE A 538 -21.95 -14.33 9.92
CA ILE A 538 -21.00 -13.38 10.49
C ILE A 538 -21.58 -11.97 10.60
N THR A 539 -21.06 -11.18 11.53
CA THR A 539 -21.32 -9.74 11.57
C THR A 539 -20.60 -9.09 10.40
N HIS A 540 -21.33 -8.34 9.58
CA HIS A 540 -20.79 -7.68 8.39
C HIS A 540 -21.00 -6.16 8.45
N ARG A 541 -20.17 -5.43 7.70
CA ARG A 541 -20.19 -3.98 7.57
C ARG A 541 -21.06 -3.54 6.39
N TRP A 542 -22.27 -3.10 6.69
CA TRP A 542 -23.29 -2.70 5.71
C TRP A 542 -23.23 -1.22 5.41
N TRP A 543 -22.95 -0.88 4.14
CA TRP A 543 -22.98 0.49 3.65
C TRP A 543 -24.41 0.96 3.35
N ASN A 544 -24.72 2.19 3.78
CA ASN A 544 -25.97 2.89 3.56
C ASN A 544 -25.71 4.10 2.67
N GLU A 545 -26.44 4.22 1.56
CA GLU A 545 -26.25 5.31 0.60
C GLU A 545 -26.66 6.67 1.18
N ALA A 546 -25.99 7.72 0.70
CA ALA A 546 -26.30 9.09 1.06
C ALA A 546 -27.70 9.50 0.57
N PHE A 547 -28.30 10.46 1.25
CA PHE A 547 -29.48 11.19 0.75
C PHE A 547 -29.36 12.68 1.06
N GLY A 548 -30.00 13.50 0.25
CA GLY A 548 -30.01 14.93 0.42
C GLY A 548 -31.27 15.55 -0.14
N SER A 549 -31.43 16.84 0.09
CA SER A 549 -32.47 17.66 -0.53
C SER A 549 -31.82 18.90 -1.10
N SER A 550 -32.26 19.31 -2.29
CA SER A 550 -31.84 20.59 -2.89
C SER A 550 -32.54 21.80 -2.26
N ASN A 551 -33.51 21.59 -1.36
CA ASN A 551 -34.25 22.66 -0.67
C ASN A 551 -33.61 22.98 0.68
N THR A 552 -33.30 24.26 0.91
CA THR A 552 -32.77 24.78 2.18
C THR A 552 -33.81 24.60 3.30
N GLY A 553 -33.60 23.60 4.14
CA GLY A 553 -34.48 23.28 5.29
C GLY A 553 -34.66 21.78 5.55
N TYR A 554 -34.34 20.90 4.59
CA TYR A 554 -34.48 19.45 4.76
C TYR A 554 -33.16 18.77 5.17
N GLN A 555 -33.25 17.65 5.90
CA GLN A 555 -32.09 16.87 6.33
C GLN A 555 -31.41 16.20 5.13
N SER A 556 -30.09 16.34 5.07
CA SER A 556 -29.19 15.55 4.25
C SER A 556 -28.30 14.71 5.15
N GLN A 557 -28.00 13.49 4.73
CA GLN A 557 -27.06 12.62 5.43
C GLN A 557 -26.06 12.07 4.42
N GLU A 558 -24.78 12.17 4.75
CA GLU A 558 -23.73 11.47 4.00
C GLU A 558 -23.93 9.96 4.09
N ALA A 559 -23.30 9.22 3.17
CA ALA A 559 -23.27 7.77 3.26
C ALA A 559 -22.58 7.35 4.56
N TYR A 560 -23.01 6.24 5.13
CA TYR A 560 -22.47 5.73 6.40
C TYR A 560 -22.52 4.21 6.41
N ALA A 561 -21.90 3.59 7.40
CA ALA A 561 -21.91 2.14 7.55
C ALA A 561 -22.46 1.72 8.91
N THR A 562 -22.99 0.50 8.97
CA THR A 562 -23.48 -0.13 10.20
C THR A 562 -23.03 -1.58 10.27
N GLU A 563 -22.90 -2.13 11.48
CA GLU A 563 -22.43 -3.51 11.66
C GLU A 563 -23.55 -4.39 12.22
N SER A 564 -23.93 -5.44 11.48
CA SER A 564 -24.97 -6.39 11.90
C SER A 564 -24.86 -7.71 11.15
N LYS A 565 -25.56 -8.75 11.62
CA LYS A 565 -25.62 -10.04 10.93
C LYS A 565 -26.56 -10.02 9.74
N LEU A 566 -27.74 -9.41 9.92
CA LEU A 566 -28.79 -9.34 8.92
C LEU A 566 -29.03 -7.90 8.49
N ALA A 567 -29.19 -7.66 7.19
CA ALA A 567 -29.59 -6.36 6.66
C ALA A 567 -30.59 -6.51 5.51
N LEU A 568 -31.44 -5.52 5.26
CA LEU A 568 -32.13 -5.40 3.97
C LEU A 568 -31.12 -5.03 2.90
N LEU A 569 -31.27 -5.56 1.68
CA LEU A 569 -30.42 -5.16 0.56
C LEU A 569 -30.47 -3.63 0.32
N SER A 570 -29.36 -3.04 -0.11
CA SER A 570 -29.33 -1.71 -0.69
C SER A 570 -29.68 -1.73 -2.18
N TYR A 571 -29.93 -0.56 -2.76
CA TYR A 571 -30.12 -0.39 -4.20
C TYR A 571 -28.86 -0.79 -4.96
N THR A 572 -27.69 -0.36 -4.50
CA THR A 572 -26.41 -0.78 -5.07
C THR A 572 -26.25 -2.31 -5.08
N GLU A 573 -26.59 -2.98 -3.97
CA GLU A 573 -26.53 -4.45 -3.88
C GLU A 573 -27.53 -5.13 -4.80
N TYR A 574 -28.76 -4.61 -4.89
CA TYR A 574 -29.78 -5.15 -5.77
C TYR A 574 -29.40 -4.99 -7.24
N VAL A 575 -28.92 -3.82 -7.67
CA VAL A 575 -28.50 -3.58 -9.06
C VAL A 575 -27.37 -4.51 -9.46
N ALA A 576 -26.36 -4.70 -8.61
CA ALA A 576 -25.26 -5.63 -8.86
C ALA A 576 -25.71 -7.11 -8.98
N ASN A 577 -26.87 -7.42 -8.41
CA ASN A 577 -27.44 -8.76 -8.34
C ASN A 577 -28.81 -8.88 -9.04
N ALA A 578 -29.18 -7.93 -9.91
CA ALA A 578 -30.52 -7.88 -10.50
C ALA A 578 -30.82 -9.09 -11.39
N GLU A 579 -29.79 -9.67 -12.00
CA GLU A 579 -29.84 -10.91 -12.78
C GLU A 579 -30.02 -12.18 -11.92
N ARG A 580 -29.81 -12.06 -10.60
CA ARG A 580 -29.86 -13.18 -9.64
C ARG A 580 -31.11 -13.18 -8.78
N ILE A 581 -31.79 -12.04 -8.68
CA ILE A 581 -32.93 -11.87 -7.78
C ILE A 581 -34.18 -11.66 -8.64
N GLY A 582 -35.09 -12.64 -8.62
CA GLY A 582 -36.36 -12.56 -9.32
C GLY A 582 -37.32 -11.57 -8.66
N TYR A 583 -37.68 -10.50 -9.37
CA TYR A 583 -38.59 -9.49 -8.80
C TYR A 583 -40.03 -10.01 -8.60
N SER A 584 -40.47 -11.00 -9.38
CA SER A 584 -41.82 -11.58 -9.27
C SER A 584 -41.92 -12.70 -8.24
N ASP A 585 -40.79 -13.19 -7.73
CA ASP A 585 -40.74 -14.21 -6.66
C ASP A 585 -41.21 -13.62 -5.32
N PHE A 586 -41.20 -12.28 -5.21
CA PHE A 586 -41.81 -11.57 -4.11
C PHE A 586 -43.33 -11.49 -4.30
N GLY A 587 -44.10 -11.99 -3.33
CA GLY A 587 -45.57 -11.87 -3.38
C GLY A 587 -46.10 -10.42 -3.38
N ARG A 588 -45.27 -9.42 -3.01
CA ARG A 588 -45.46 -7.96 -3.13
C ARG A 588 -44.10 -7.27 -3.23
N ASN A 589 -44.10 -5.96 -3.51
CA ASN A 589 -42.90 -5.13 -3.49
C ASN A 589 -42.03 -5.39 -2.24
N ALA A 590 -40.71 -5.47 -2.45
CA ALA A 590 -39.74 -5.75 -1.41
C ALA A 590 -38.97 -4.48 -1.00
N LEU A 591 -38.72 -4.30 0.29
CA LEU A 591 -38.05 -3.12 0.85
C LEU A 591 -36.54 -3.21 0.71
N LEU A 592 -35.91 -2.11 0.31
CA LEU A 592 -34.46 -1.90 0.40
C LEU A 592 -34.13 -1.04 1.63
N ARG A 593 -32.86 -0.99 2.04
CA ARG A 593 -32.37 -0.03 3.04
C ARG A 593 -32.01 1.34 2.46
N THR A 594 -32.18 1.53 1.16
CA THR A 594 -31.80 2.78 0.48
C THR A 594 -32.87 3.86 0.65
N PRO A 595 -32.52 5.03 1.19
CA PRO A 595 -33.40 6.19 1.18
C PRO A 595 -33.54 6.77 -0.24
N GLN A 596 -34.72 7.29 -0.56
CA GLN A 596 -34.98 8.00 -1.80
C GLN A 596 -34.82 9.52 -1.61
N TYR A 597 -34.15 10.14 -2.58
CA TYR A 597 -34.03 11.59 -2.76
C TYR A 597 -35.30 12.18 -3.42
N ASP A 598 -36.05 13.07 -2.75
CA ASP A 598 -37.14 13.84 -3.40
C ASP A 598 -37.38 15.24 -2.76
N TRP A 599 -37.76 16.20 -3.61
CA TRP A 599 -38.08 17.61 -3.38
C TRP A 599 -39.30 17.84 -2.47
N ASN A 600 -40.22 16.87 -2.41
CA ASN A 600 -41.49 16.95 -1.68
C ASN A 600 -41.62 15.83 -0.64
N CYS A 601 -40.63 15.68 0.23
CA CYS A 601 -40.78 14.78 1.37
C CYS A 601 -41.94 15.28 2.25
N PRO A 602 -42.94 14.44 2.57
CA PRO A 602 -44.16 14.89 3.25
C PRO A 602 -43.95 15.46 4.67
N ARG A 603 -42.77 15.24 5.30
CA ARG A 603 -42.33 15.93 6.53
C ARG A 603 -40.80 16.04 6.60
N LEU A 604 -40.33 17.04 7.37
CA LEU A 604 -38.92 17.22 7.72
C LEU A 604 -38.45 16.00 8.55
N GLY A 605 -37.53 15.19 8.01
CA GLY A 605 -36.81 14.15 8.77
C GLY A 605 -37.04 12.69 8.35
N ASN A 606 -38.14 12.30 7.71
CA ASN A 606 -38.40 10.88 7.38
C ASN A 606 -38.42 10.63 5.86
N PRO A 607 -37.30 10.24 5.21
CA PRO A 607 -37.27 10.06 3.76
C PRO A 607 -38.11 8.85 3.32
N ARG A 608 -38.48 8.84 2.04
CA ARG A 608 -39.05 7.64 1.40
C ARG A 608 -37.98 6.56 1.30
N VAL A 609 -38.40 5.31 1.21
CA VAL A 609 -37.49 4.16 1.11
C VAL A 609 -37.70 3.46 -0.23
N LEU A 610 -36.62 3.08 -0.90
CA LEU A 610 -36.69 2.38 -2.19
C LEU A 610 -37.20 0.95 -2.04
N MET A 611 -37.81 0.46 -3.11
CA MET A 611 -38.45 -0.84 -3.16
C MET A 611 -38.29 -1.50 -4.53
N ILE A 612 -38.10 -2.81 -4.54
CA ILE A 612 -38.19 -3.61 -5.76
C ILE A 612 -39.67 -3.80 -6.10
N SER A 613 -40.08 -3.43 -7.31
CA SER A 613 -41.45 -3.67 -7.81
C SER A 613 -41.65 -5.15 -8.11
N ASN A 614 -42.77 -5.74 -7.66
CA ASN A 614 -43.02 -7.16 -7.90
C ASN A 614 -43.73 -7.50 -9.21
N THR A 615 -44.22 -6.49 -9.92
CA THR A 615 -44.93 -6.66 -11.20
C THR A 615 -44.13 -6.17 -12.39
N GLU A 616 -43.04 -5.44 -12.15
CA GLU A 616 -42.24 -4.81 -13.19
C GLU A 616 -40.77 -4.83 -12.77
N GLN A 617 -39.86 -4.87 -13.75
CA GLN A 617 -38.41 -4.86 -13.56
C GLN A 617 -37.84 -3.51 -13.06
N LYS A 618 -38.51 -2.83 -12.13
CA LYS A 618 -38.27 -1.43 -11.82
C LYS A 618 -38.19 -1.16 -10.32
N ILE A 619 -37.53 -0.06 -9.95
CA ILE A 619 -37.55 0.44 -8.57
C ILE A 619 -38.72 1.40 -8.36
N THR A 620 -39.48 1.18 -7.29
CA THR A 620 -40.50 2.10 -6.78
C THR A 620 -40.09 2.62 -5.40
N CYS A 621 -40.94 3.42 -4.76
CA CYS A 621 -40.70 3.94 -3.44
C CYS A 621 -41.91 3.72 -2.54
N LEU A 622 -41.62 3.46 -1.26
CA LEU A 622 -42.65 3.49 -0.24
C LEU A 622 -43.00 4.96 0.03
N ASN A 623 -44.25 5.34 -0.24
CA ASN A 623 -44.76 6.68 0.05
C ASN A 623 -45.58 6.68 1.34
N PRO A 624 -45.27 7.53 2.33
CA PRO A 624 -46.11 7.70 3.50
C PRO A 624 -47.35 8.55 3.14
N THR A 625 -48.47 7.89 2.84
CA THR A 625 -49.78 8.56 2.66
C THR A 625 -50.64 8.46 3.93
N SER A 626 -51.48 9.47 4.15
CA SER A 626 -52.13 9.85 5.42
C SER A 626 -53.20 8.88 5.98
N GLY A 627 -53.24 7.61 5.58
CA GLY A 627 -54.30 6.66 6.00
C GLY A 627 -53.84 5.34 6.62
N LYS A 628 -52.55 4.97 6.56
CA LYS A 628 -52.03 3.66 7.06
C LYS A 628 -50.69 3.77 7.79
N LEU A 629 -50.61 4.72 8.71
CA LEU A 629 -49.36 5.19 9.31
C LEU A 629 -48.76 4.28 10.41
N ALA A 630 -49.55 3.37 10.98
CA ALA A 630 -49.12 2.55 12.12
C ALA A 630 -48.19 1.36 11.77
N ASN A 631 -48.02 1.04 10.48
CA ASN A 631 -47.23 -0.12 10.01
C ASN A 631 -46.43 0.23 8.74
N TYR A 632 -45.71 1.36 8.74
CA TYR A 632 -44.95 1.82 7.57
C TYR A 632 -43.92 0.75 7.15
N GLY A 633 -44.13 0.13 5.98
CA GLY A 633 -43.29 -0.96 5.48
C GLY A 633 -43.62 -2.38 5.99
N GLY A 634 -44.53 -2.53 6.98
CA GLY A 634 -44.86 -3.84 7.57
C GLY A 634 -45.52 -4.83 6.59
N TRP A 635 -46.25 -4.32 5.59
CA TRP A 635 -46.96 -5.13 4.58
C TRP A 635 -46.08 -5.56 3.41
N HIS A 636 -44.81 -5.15 3.40
CA HIS A 636 -43.88 -5.38 2.30
C HIS A 636 -42.88 -6.49 2.63
N TYR A 637 -42.40 -7.14 1.59
CA TYR A 637 -41.43 -8.23 1.70
C TYR A 637 -40.07 -7.65 2.09
N LYS A 638 -39.26 -8.46 2.79
CA LYS A 638 -37.96 -8.06 3.33
C LYS A 638 -36.86 -8.83 2.61
N THR A 639 -36.09 -8.17 1.76
CA THR A 639 -34.93 -8.77 1.08
C THR A 639 -33.75 -8.82 2.06
N VAL A 640 -33.80 -9.79 2.97
CA VAL A 640 -32.78 -9.93 4.01
C VAL A 640 -31.55 -10.61 3.44
N GLY A 641 -30.48 -9.84 3.30
CA GLY A 641 -29.14 -10.31 2.99
C GLY A 641 -28.30 -10.54 4.25
N PHE A 642 -27.36 -11.47 4.15
CA PHE A 642 -26.37 -11.78 5.17
C PHE A 642 -25.14 -12.47 4.58
N TYR A 643 -24.05 -12.49 5.33
CA TYR A 643 -22.81 -13.12 4.92
C TYR A 643 -22.56 -14.41 5.69
N LEU A 644 -22.17 -15.44 4.95
CA LEU A 644 -21.74 -16.72 5.50
C LEU A 644 -20.22 -16.78 5.55
N ASN A 645 -19.69 -17.25 6.67
CA ASN A 645 -18.28 -17.60 6.81
C ASN A 645 -17.86 -18.53 5.64
N PRO A 646 -16.67 -18.32 5.03
CA PRO A 646 -16.14 -19.18 3.96
C PRO A 646 -16.21 -20.69 4.23
N ASP A 647 -16.14 -21.11 5.49
CA ASP A 647 -16.18 -22.51 5.92
C ASP A 647 -17.56 -23.15 5.86
N PHE A 648 -18.63 -22.38 5.63
CA PHE A 648 -20.00 -22.89 5.59
C PHE A 648 -20.16 -24.02 4.58
N PHE A 649 -19.81 -23.76 3.31
CA PHE A 649 -19.94 -24.74 2.23
C PHE A 649 -18.97 -25.93 2.36
N ALA A 650 -17.97 -25.84 3.24
CA ALA A 650 -17.03 -26.92 3.52
C ALA A 650 -17.55 -27.90 4.59
N ASN A 651 -18.50 -27.48 5.42
CA ASN A 651 -18.91 -28.21 6.63
C ASN A 651 -20.42 -28.48 6.73
N VAL A 652 -21.25 -27.73 6.02
CA VAL A 652 -22.71 -27.87 6.05
C VAL A 652 -23.19 -28.43 4.72
N LYS A 653 -23.95 -29.51 4.77
CA LYS A 653 -24.65 -30.01 3.58
C LYS A 653 -25.63 -28.95 3.09
N VAL A 654 -25.48 -28.57 1.83
CA VAL A 654 -26.49 -27.83 1.08
C VAL A 654 -27.11 -28.75 0.03
N ASP A 655 -28.41 -28.62 -0.18
CA ASP A 655 -29.09 -29.24 -1.30
C ASP A 655 -28.94 -28.33 -2.52
N PHE A 656 -28.29 -28.88 -3.55
CA PHE A 656 -27.98 -28.22 -4.82
C PHE A 656 -28.72 -28.88 -6.00
N THR A 657 -29.74 -29.71 -5.74
CA THR A 657 -30.49 -30.38 -6.83
C THR A 657 -31.34 -29.42 -7.67
N LEU A 658 -31.69 -28.25 -7.11
CA LEU A 658 -32.27 -27.11 -7.83
C LEU A 658 -31.18 -26.20 -8.45
N ALA A 659 -29.91 -26.39 -8.08
CA ALA A 659 -28.78 -25.49 -8.31
C ALA A 659 -27.82 -26.00 -9.39
N ASN A 660 -27.81 -25.37 -10.57
CA ASN A 660 -27.11 -25.99 -11.69
C ASN A 660 -25.61 -25.67 -11.83
N THR A 661 -25.11 -24.46 -11.53
CA THR A 661 -23.71 -24.12 -11.92
C THR A 661 -22.85 -23.33 -10.93
N GLU A 662 -23.30 -22.20 -10.39
CA GLU A 662 -22.42 -21.38 -9.55
C GLU A 662 -22.25 -21.93 -8.13
N VAL A 663 -23.34 -22.32 -7.47
CA VAL A 663 -23.30 -22.99 -6.16
C VAL A 663 -22.47 -24.28 -6.25
N VAL A 664 -22.67 -25.07 -7.31
CA VAL A 664 -21.89 -26.29 -7.58
C VAL A 664 -20.40 -25.99 -7.75
N THR A 665 -20.04 -24.87 -8.40
CA THR A 665 -18.64 -24.45 -8.55
C THR A 665 -18.00 -24.16 -7.19
N ILE A 666 -18.69 -23.41 -6.33
CA ILE A 666 -18.21 -23.13 -4.96
C ILE A 666 -18.08 -24.42 -4.16
N LEU A 667 -19.07 -25.31 -4.21
CA LEU A 667 -19.01 -26.60 -3.53
C LEU A 667 -17.83 -27.43 -4.00
N ARG A 668 -17.60 -27.51 -5.32
CA ARG A 668 -16.45 -28.24 -5.89
C ARG A 668 -15.12 -27.69 -5.39
N GLU A 669 -14.99 -26.37 -5.28
CA GLU A 669 -13.79 -25.72 -4.74
C GLU A 669 -13.62 -26.04 -3.25
N LYS A 670 -14.65 -25.78 -2.43
CA LYS A 670 -14.58 -25.89 -0.97
C LYS A 670 -14.50 -27.32 -0.45
N LEU A 671 -14.91 -28.29 -1.26
CA LEU A 671 -14.92 -29.71 -0.91
C LEU A 671 -13.84 -30.51 -1.64
N ALA A 672 -12.96 -29.86 -2.43
CA ALA A 672 -11.97 -30.53 -3.27
C ALA A 672 -11.01 -31.44 -2.50
N ASP A 673 -10.62 -31.03 -1.28
CA ASP A 673 -9.70 -31.74 -0.39
C ASP A 673 -10.37 -32.92 0.36
N LYS A 674 -11.70 -32.95 0.42
CA LYS A 674 -12.46 -33.96 1.17
C LYS A 674 -12.46 -35.31 0.47
N THR A 675 -12.30 -36.37 1.25
CA THR A 675 -12.51 -37.74 0.77
C THR A 675 -13.99 -38.05 0.64
N VAL A 676 -14.34 -39.14 -0.04
CA VAL A 676 -15.74 -39.61 -0.10
C VAL A 676 -16.31 -39.82 1.31
N ASP A 677 -15.53 -40.39 2.23
CA ASP A 677 -15.96 -40.63 3.61
C ASP A 677 -16.22 -39.32 4.37
N ASP A 678 -15.42 -38.27 4.11
CA ASP A 678 -15.64 -36.96 4.73
C ASP A 678 -16.93 -36.30 4.21
N LEU A 679 -17.19 -36.38 2.90
CA LEU A 679 -18.41 -35.87 2.28
C LEU A 679 -19.66 -36.60 2.77
N ARG A 680 -19.56 -37.91 2.97
CA ARG A 680 -20.60 -38.75 3.57
C ARG A 680 -20.92 -38.31 4.99
N LYS A 681 -19.90 -38.00 5.81
CA LYS A 681 -20.07 -37.47 7.17
C LYS A 681 -20.73 -36.09 7.20
N ILE A 682 -20.47 -35.23 6.21
CA ILE A 682 -21.16 -33.95 6.04
C ILE A 682 -22.66 -34.17 5.71
N GLY A 683 -22.99 -35.30 5.07
CA GLY A 683 -24.36 -35.73 4.80
C GLY A 683 -24.70 -35.92 3.32
N TYR A 684 -23.71 -35.81 2.42
CA TYR A 684 -23.91 -36.06 0.99
C TYR A 684 -24.09 -37.57 0.72
N SER A 685 -25.00 -37.90 -0.18
CA SER A 685 -25.18 -39.24 -0.75
C SER A 685 -24.13 -39.51 -1.82
N LEU A 686 -23.91 -40.78 -2.18
CA LEU A 686 -22.98 -41.13 -3.24
C LEU A 686 -23.39 -40.57 -4.61
N THR A 687 -24.69 -40.43 -4.87
CA THR A 687 -25.22 -39.81 -6.09
C THR A 687 -24.83 -38.33 -6.16
N GLU A 688 -25.07 -37.57 -5.09
CA GLU A 688 -24.67 -36.16 -4.99
C GLU A 688 -23.14 -36.00 -5.09
N ILE A 689 -22.36 -36.90 -4.46
CA ILE A 689 -20.89 -36.88 -4.55
C ILE A 689 -20.43 -37.18 -5.99
N LYS A 690 -21.11 -38.09 -6.71
CA LYS A 690 -20.79 -38.41 -8.11
C LYS A 690 -21.05 -37.22 -9.04
N GLU A 691 -22.08 -36.42 -8.77
CA GLU A 691 -22.37 -35.19 -9.52
C GLU A 691 -21.32 -34.10 -9.27
N LEU A 692 -20.86 -33.94 -8.02
CA LEU A 692 -19.82 -32.97 -7.67
C LEU A 692 -18.43 -33.43 -8.14
N PHE A 693 -18.09 -34.70 -7.92
CA PHE A 693 -16.76 -35.27 -8.11
C PHE A 693 -16.82 -36.69 -8.71
N PRO A 694 -17.11 -36.81 -10.03
CA PRO A 694 -17.28 -38.10 -10.68
C PRO A 694 -16.05 -39.01 -10.53
N ASP A 695 -14.85 -38.44 -10.60
CA ASP A 695 -13.59 -39.19 -10.48
C ASP A 695 -13.39 -39.78 -9.08
N LYS A 696 -13.84 -39.08 -8.02
CA LYS A 696 -13.73 -39.59 -6.64
C LYS A 696 -14.57 -40.85 -6.44
N VAL A 697 -15.74 -40.91 -7.08
CA VAL A 697 -16.63 -42.09 -7.03
C VAL A 697 -16.14 -43.19 -7.97
N ALA A 698 -15.67 -42.85 -9.18
CA ALA A 698 -15.10 -43.82 -10.11
C ALA A 698 -13.89 -44.57 -9.49
N ASN A 699 -13.08 -43.87 -8.70
CA ASN A 699 -11.94 -44.43 -7.98
C ASN A 699 -12.33 -45.38 -6.83
N LEU A 700 -13.61 -45.56 -6.50
CA LEU A 700 -14.05 -46.56 -5.50
C LEU A 700 -14.26 -47.96 -6.10
N GLY A 701 -14.25 -48.09 -7.43
CA GLY A 701 -14.46 -49.37 -8.11
C GLY A 701 -15.92 -49.84 -8.13
N LYS A 702 -16.13 -51.13 -8.39
CA LYS A 702 -17.48 -51.71 -8.54
C LYS A 702 -18.25 -51.83 -7.22
N ILE A 703 -17.53 -52.06 -6.13
CA ILE A 703 -18.09 -52.14 -4.78
C ILE A 703 -17.30 -51.19 -3.90
N ALA A 704 -17.94 -50.11 -3.47
CA ALA A 704 -17.33 -49.16 -2.54
C ALA A 704 -17.35 -49.73 -1.12
N MET A 705 -16.22 -49.62 -0.43
CA MET A 705 -16.09 -49.87 1.01
C MET A 705 -15.91 -48.52 1.69
N ILE A 706 -16.89 -48.10 2.49
CA ILE A 706 -16.97 -46.76 3.09
C ILE A 706 -17.52 -46.83 4.52
N ASP A 707 -17.56 -45.69 5.21
CA ASP A 707 -18.21 -45.53 6.52
C ASP A 707 -17.63 -46.49 7.59
N PHE A 708 -16.29 -46.56 7.68
CA PHE A 708 -15.59 -47.44 8.62
C PHE A 708 -15.70 -46.96 10.07
N SER A 709 -16.00 -47.88 10.98
CA SER A 709 -15.94 -47.69 12.44
C SER A 709 -15.44 -48.96 13.12
N LYS A 710 -15.08 -48.83 14.40
CA LYS A 710 -14.48 -49.91 15.19
C LYS A 710 -15.04 -49.92 16.61
N ASP A 711 -15.39 -51.10 17.11
CA ASP A 711 -15.58 -51.35 18.53
C ASP A 711 -14.78 -52.59 18.97
N GLY A 712 -13.72 -52.37 19.75
CA GLY A 712 -12.75 -53.41 20.10
C GLY A 712 -12.14 -54.08 18.86
N ASN A 713 -12.43 -55.37 18.71
CA ASN A 713 -12.00 -56.20 17.57
C ASN A 713 -13.00 -56.22 16.40
N ASN A 714 -14.18 -55.61 16.56
CA ASN A 714 -15.17 -55.55 15.51
C ASN A 714 -14.94 -54.32 14.64
N VAL A 715 -14.82 -54.53 13.34
CA VAL A 715 -14.78 -53.46 12.34
C VAL A 715 -16.08 -53.49 11.57
N LYS A 716 -16.75 -52.34 11.52
CA LYS A 716 -17.93 -52.11 10.71
C LYS A 716 -17.60 -51.26 9.51
N PHE A 717 -18.15 -51.59 8.35
CA PHE A 717 -18.10 -50.76 7.15
C PHE A 717 -19.31 -51.03 6.26
N THR A 718 -19.63 -50.07 5.40
CA THR A 718 -20.74 -50.17 4.46
C THR A 718 -20.22 -50.58 3.09
N CYS A 719 -20.80 -51.63 2.52
CA CYS A 719 -20.58 -51.99 1.13
C CYS A 719 -21.68 -51.35 0.26
N VAL A 720 -21.29 -50.69 -0.83
CA VAL A 720 -22.24 -50.12 -1.80
C VAL A 720 -21.94 -50.62 -3.21
N ASN A 721 -22.96 -51.11 -3.91
CA ASN A 721 -22.84 -51.51 -5.30
C ASN A 721 -22.93 -50.29 -6.23
N LEU A 722 -21.84 -49.99 -6.94
CA LEU A 722 -21.75 -48.86 -7.87
C LEU A 722 -21.88 -49.30 -9.35
N SER A 723 -22.28 -50.55 -9.60
CA SER A 723 -22.48 -51.08 -10.95
C SER A 723 -23.94 -51.10 -11.35
N ASP A 724 -24.20 -51.07 -12.66
CA ASP A 724 -25.55 -51.02 -13.25
C ASP A 724 -26.41 -52.29 -13.01
N GLY A 725 -25.86 -53.31 -12.35
CA GLY A 725 -26.51 -54.61 -12.15
C GLY A 725 -26.27 -55.17 -10.75
N SER A 726 -26.94 -56.27 -10.43
CA SER A 726 -26.71 -56.95 -9.15
C SER A 726 -25.33 -57.60 -9.11
N ILE A 727 -24.59 -57.45 -8.01
CA ILE A 727 -23.28 -58.07 -7.80
C ILE A 727 -23.30 -58.94 -6.55
N THR A 728 -22.75 -60.14 -6.66
CA THR A 728 -22.47 -61.05 -5.52
C THR A 728 -20.98 -61.06 -5.19
N PHE A 729 -20.64 -60.86 -3.91
CA PHE A 729 -19.27 -60.79 -3.42
C PHE A 729 -19.15 -61.26 -1.96
N LYS A 730 -17.93 -61.48 -1.47
CA LYS A 730 -17.63 -61.62 -0.04
C LYS A 730 -16.78 -60.44 0.43
N PRO A 731 -17.18 -59.68 1.46
CA PRO A 731 -16.37 -58.60 2.00
C PRO A 731 -15.18 -59.18 2.76
N VAL A 732 -13.99 -58.63 2.52
CA VAL A 732 -12.74 -59.04 3.19
C VAL A 732 -12.15 -57.85 3.89
N ALA A 733 -11.71 -58.04 5.14
CA ALA A 733 -10.98 -57.06 5.92
C ALA A 733 -9.69 -57.68 6.45
N ALA A 734 -8.58 -56.94 6.38
CA ALA A 734 -7.27 -57.36 6.86
C ALA A 734 -6.57 -56.17 7.54
N VAL A 735 -5.99 -56.42 8.71
CA VAL A 735 -5.21 -55.43 9.46
C VAL A 735 -3.72 -55.72 9.38
N TYR A 736 -2.94 -54.65 9.38
CA TYR A 736 -1.50 -54.66 9.23
C TYR A 736 -0.86 -53.86 10.36
N ALA A 737 0.36 -54.25 10.73
CA ALA A 737 1.25 -53.50 11.60
C ALA A 737 2.59 -53.37 10.89
N SER A 738 3.04 -52.14 10.59
CA SER A 738 4.29 -51.89 9.86
C SER A 738 4.41 -52.74 8.58
N ASP A 739 3.34 -52.70 7.75
CA ASP A 739 3.18 -53.44 6.49
C ASP A 739 3.08 -54.98 6.59
N ALA A 740 3.22 -55.58 7.77
CA ALA A 740 2.98 -57.00 7.97
C ALA A 740 1.49 -57.26 8.28
N MET A 741 0.85 -58.17 7.53
CA MET A 741 -0.53 -58.58 7.79
C MET A 741 -0.59 -59.35 9.11
N VAL A 742 -1.39 -58.85 10.06
CA VAL A 742 -1.54 -59.43 11.41
C VAL A 742 -2.72 -60.39 11.45
N CYS A 743 -3.85 -59.97 10.90
CA CYS A 743 -5.11 -60.72 10.92
C CYS A 743 -5.94 -60.38 9.69
N SER A 744 -6.70 -61.34 9.19
CA SER A 744 -7.71 -61.12 8.14
C SER A 744 -8.93 -61.99 8.39
N ASN A 745 -10.08 -61.52 7.94
CA ASN A 745 -11.32 -62.28 8.01
C ASN A 745 -12.18 -62.00 6.76
N ILE A 746 -12.87 -63.03 6.30
CA ILE A 746 -13.74 -63.03 5.13
C ILE A 746 -15.18 -63.15 5.64
N GLY A 747 -15.97 -62.12 5.40
CA GLY A 747 -17.38 -62.11 5.77
C GLY A 747 -18.24 -63.03 4.91
N GLU A 748 -19.52 -63.09 5.26
CA GLU A 748 -20.52 -63.86 4.52
C GLU A 748 -20.73 -63.33 3.09
N GLU A 749 -21.28 -64.19 2.23
CA GLU A 749 -21.65 -63.80 0.88
C GLU A 749 -22.81 -62.80 0.86
N ILE A 750 -22.69 -61.76 0.05
CA ILE A 750 -23.68 -60.68 -0.08
C ILE A 750 -24.00 -60.49 -1.56
N THR A 751 -25.29 -60.38 -1.88
CA THR A 751 -25.79 -59.90 -3.17
C THR A 751 -26.45 -58.54 -2.98
N LEU A 752 -25.98 -57.53 -3.71
CA LEU A 752 -26.56 -56.18 -3.72
C LEU A 752 -27.10 -55.86 -5.10
N ALA A 753 -28.32 -55.31 -5.18
CA ALA A 753 -28.83 -54.68 -6.39
C ALA A 753 -28.03 -53.41 -6.73
N SER A 754 -28.22 -52.84 -7.93
CA SER A 754 -27.61 -51.54 -8.28
C SER A 754 -27.94 -50.50 -7.21
N ASP A 755 -26.94 -49.74 -6.78
CA ASP A 755 -27.02 -48.67 -5.78
C ASP A 755 -27.48 -49.12 -4.37
N ALA A 756 -27.69 -50.42 -4.17
CA ALA A 756 -28.00 -50.97 -2.86
C ALA A 756 -26.75 -50.98 -1.97
N SER A 757 -26.98 -50.79 -0.67
CA SER A 757 -25.94 -50.83 0.36
C SER A 757 -26.26 -51.84 1.45
N LYS A 758 -25.22 -52.34 2.13
CA LYS A 758 -25.34 -53.19 3.31
C LYS A 758 -24.17 -52.95 4.25
N ASP A 759 -24.50 -52.74 5.52
CA ASP A 759 -23.53 -52.71 6.61
C ASP A 759 -22.97 -54.11 6.85
N VAL A 760 -21.66 -54.19 7.00
CA VAL A 760 -20.91 -55.42 7.24
C VAL A 760 -20.10 -55.26 8.51
N ASN A 761 -20.20 -56.25 9.37
CA ASN A 761 -19.37 -56.38 10.56
C ASN A 761 -18.40 -57.54 10.38
N VAL A 762 -17.12 -57.27 10.63
CA VAL A 762 -16.05 -58.27 10.58
C VAL A 762 -15.26 -58.22 11.87
N THR A 763 -15.21 -59.34 12.60
CA THR A 763 -14.38 -59.48 13.79
C THR A 763 -12.96 -59.84 13.40
N LEU A 764 -11.99 -59.02 13.82
CA LEU A 764 -10.56 -59.20 13.58
C LEU A 764 -9.85 -59.37 14.92
N ASP A 765 -9.43 -60.58 15.26
CA ASP A 765 -8.67 -60.83 16.48
C ASP A 765 -7.21 -60.43 16.27
N VAL A 766 -6.82 -59.30 16.87
CA VAL A 766 -5.48 -58.70 16.72
C VAL A 766 -4.51 -59.10 17.84
N GLY A 767 -4.98 -59.86 18.84
CA GLY A 767 -4.20 -60.28 20.00
C GLY A 767 -3.56 -59.09 20.72
N THR A 768 -2.23 -59.18 20.97
CA THR A 768 -1.44 -58.10 21.60
C THR A 768 -0.77 -57.16 20.59
N SER A 769 -1.08 -57.30 19.30
CA SER A 769 -0.48 -56.47 18.24
C SER A 769 -1.09 -55.07 18.24
N THR A 770 -0.32 -54.07 17.80
CA THR A 770 -0.77 -52.68 17.63
C THR A 770 -0.87 -52.34 16.14
N PRO A 771 -1.92 -52.78 15.43
CA PRO A 771 -2.09 -52.51 14.01
C PRO A 771 -2.29 -51.02 13.71
N ASP A 772 -1.70 -50.58 12.60
CA ASP A 772 -1.76 -49.20 12.11
C ASP A 772 -2.71 -49.05 10.90
N THR A 773 -2.89 -50.11 10.11
CA THR A 773 -3.54 -50.03 8.80
C THR A 773 -4.61 -51.11 8.66
N LEU A 774 -5.77 -50.74 8.13
CA LEU A 774 -6.83 -51.64 7.70
C LEU A 774 -6.96 -51.59 6.18
N LYS A 775 -7.04 -52.76 5.55
CA LYS A 775 -7.35 -52.92 4.12
C LYS A 775 -8.65 -53.70 3.98
N ALA A 776 -9.60 -53.18 3.22
CA ALA A 776 -10.89 -53.80 2.97
C ALA A 776 -11.22 -53.81 1.47
N PHE A 777 -11.78 -54.92 0.99
CA PHE A 777 -12.13 -55.08 -0.42
C PHE A 777 -13.21 -56.16 -0.63
N ALA A 778 -13.89 -56.13 -1.78
CA ALA A 778 -14.89 -57.12 -2.14
C ALA A 778 -14.24 -58.24 -2.96
N TRP A 779 -14.38 -59.50 -2.51
CA TRP A 779 -13.92 -60.67 -3.24
C TRP A 779 -15.02 -61.17 -4.18
N ASN A 780 -14.76 -61.18 -5.48
CA ASN A 780 -15.70 -61.70 -6.49
C ASN A 780 -15.80 -63.22 -6.36
N VAL A 781 -16.98 -63.72 -6.04
CA VAL A 781 -17.22 -65.17 -5.84
C VAL A 781 -17.14 -65.93 -7.17
N ALA A 782 -17.50 -65.30 -8.29
CA ALA A 782 -17.52 -65.96 -9.60
C ALA A 782 -16.11 -66.08 -10.22
N THR A 783 -15.29 -65.03 -10.12
CA THR A 783 -13.94 -65.02 -10.73
C THR A 783 -12.82 -65.36 -9.75
N LEU A 784 -13.14 -65.48 -8.45
CA LEU A 784 -12.19 -65.71 -7.37
C LEU A 784 -11.06 -64.67 -7.33
N THR A 785 -11.39 -63.41 -7.65
CA THR A 785 -10.44 -62.29 -7.65
C THR A 785 -11.03 -61.09 -6.90
N PRO A 786 -10.20 -60.23 -6.29
CA PRO A 786 -10.68 -59.00 -5.68
C PRO A 786 -11.24 -58.03 -6.72
N PHE A 787 -12.36 -57.38 -6.41
CA PHE A 787 -12.73 -56.15 -7.09
C PHE A 787 -11.74 -55.05 -6.69
N ALA A 788 -11.12 -54.43 -7.70
CA ALA A 788 -10.25 -53.29 -7.49
C ALA A 788 -11.07 -51.99 -7.47
N PRO A 789 -10.61 -50.96 -6.71
CA PRO A 789 -9.44 -50.96 -5.84
C PRO A 789 -9.72 -51.46 -4.41
N CYS A 790 -8.66 -51.80 -3.69
CA CYS A 790 -8.73 -52.10 -2.25
C CYS A 790 -8.72 -50.80 -1.44
N LYS A 791 -9.66 -50.66 -0.50
CA LYS A 791 -9.74 -49.49 0.39
C LYS A 791 -8.74 -49.66 1.54
N THR A 792 -7.92 -48.65 1.76
CA THR A 792 -6.96 -48.60 2.87
C THR A 792 -7.33 -47.45 3.81
N VAL A 793 -7.40 -47.71 5.12
CA VAL A 793 -7.68 -46.69 6.15
C VAL A 793 -6.76 -46.89 7.36
N ASN A 794 -6.54 -45.83 8.15
CA ASN A 794 -5.78 -45.91 9.39
C ASN A 794 -6.63 -46.60 10.47
N TYR A 795 -6.20 -47.78 10.91
CA TYR A 795 -6.95 -48.61 11.85
C TYR A 795 -6.99 -48.01 13.26
N ALA A 796 -5.92 -47.34 13.69
CA ALA A 796 -5.83 -46.71 14.99
C ALA A 796 -6.68 -45.44 15.11
N ALA A 797 -6.99 -44.80 13.97
CA ALA A 797 -7.80 -43.58 13.91
C ALA A 797 -9.30 -43.82 13.64
N LEU A 798 -9.75 -45.08 13.59
CA LEU A 798 -11.17 -45.40 13.42
C LEU A 798 -11.97 -44.96 14.65
N ALA A 799 -13.07 -44.25 14.42
CA ALA A 799 -13.95 -43.82 15.48
C ALA A 799 -14.64 -45.01 16.16
N PRO A 800 -14.95 -44.92 17.47
CA PRO A 800 -15.83 -45.85 18.15
C PRO A 800 -17.19 -45.93 17.43
N GLU A 801 -17.82 -47.10 17.41
CA GLU A 801 -19.21 -47.21 16.96
C GLU A 801 -20.11 -46.35 17.88
N THR A 802 -20.80 -45.36 17.31
CA THR A 802 -21.76 -44.49 18.03
C THR A 802 -23.16 -45.03 18.00
#